data_AF-A0A9W8EDE4-F1
#
_entry.id   AF-A0A9W8EDE4-F1
#
_cell.length_a   1.000
_cell.length_b   1.000
_cell.length_c   1.000
_cell.angle_alpha   90.00
_cell.angle_beta   90.00
_cell.angle_gamma   90.00
#
_symmetry.space_group_name_H-M   'P 1'
#
loop_
_entity.id
_entity.type
_entity.pdbx_description
1 polymer ?
#
loop_
_entity_poly.entity_id
_entity_poly.type
_entity_poly.pdbx_seq_one_letter_code
_entity_poly.pdbx_strand_id
1 'polypeptide(L)'
;MAQNDSLTNWKQLLLEAERIARQGAAAEAQDDSTTAVELYREAAGLQISAYAEADRSAKKSIKRLFDQTVEKATALKASLDLATPPNNSGATKSNAAILSNPVQSAMTKAAPLIPSAAKPSKGKPLPTLRSPTFGLSSAEMDVLRTTSYVNDMIFLPWCDDDGEEPYFFAEPFIDKDGLPALSSKQQERLAGWKRPQEFMSHPQMVCQVSCTSIIQDVVTDCSFVASLCVAAAYENRFNKRLITSCIYPQNQQGQPIYNPSGKYAVRLMCNGIARKVVVDDRFPLARDGKLLCSYTRNRAELWPMIVEKAYMKLMGGYDFPGSNSSIDLYTLTGWLPEQVFIQDAKFNPTTLWDRVYQGLHYGDTLVTMATGDMSADLAASLGLVASHAYAVLDAVVMDGGLCLLQLKNPWSVKRWKGPYSCLDSKRWTPELCSKLRYDPKHAQTVDDGIFWIDYASLCQYFGSVHLNWNPGLLPHCCLTHALWPQHQGPTSAVYNLGANPQYSLRIDHTTGRASDTAPVWLLLSKHITRKEENRDYISMYVYDRPNATSRVHSPEDPLVATDFINSPHVLVRFNAPPGVSYVSLVLLQYEKVRDLHFTLRAHSMAPLTLAPIPQLPHRQQLAGEWDDQTCGGSAVHASFGDNPQYKLTIPAGASNDQGLPVTGMAMLEAGTDKQVNLVVVRGGLRVASLSYRNTVSDSGPYSESTCFCPLSADLSPGEYTVIASTHQPGQRGAFKLSVELGQPFTLAAIPPEGAGMYRRVVRGAWVRGVNAMGNPSDHADDYMRNPSYLLTLHEPTEITLRLQAPHIDPSPALNVTLFARDLTRSPRHREAATSGSYVNAVQGVAIPRTRLVPISAMGATQYLAVFSTWERGVEGAYQAVVFSDKKIEIEPWSASSPCYP
;
A
#
# COMPACT_ATOMS: atom_id res chain seq x y z
N MET A 1 8.68 25.59 -49.10
CA MET A 1 8.52 25.79 -47.65
C MET A 1 9.05 24.53 -46.96
N ALA A 2 10.32 24.55 -46.55
CA ALA A 2 10.91 23.48 -45.77
C ALA A 2 10.61 23.77 -44.28
N GLN A 3 9.80 22.92 -43.64
CA GLN A 3 9.65 22.91 -42.19
C GLN A 3 10.86 22.18 -41.60
N ASN A 4 11.68 22.92 -40.88
CA ASN A 4 12.82 22.43 -40.14
C ASN A 4 12.29 21.93 -38.79
N ASP A 5 11.94 20.65 -38.69
CA ASP A 5 11.59 20.02 -37.42
C ASP A 5 12.86 19.86 -36.57
N SER A 6 13.05 20.73 -35.59
CA SER A 6 14.03 20.46 -34.54
C SER A 6 13.48 19.32 -33.66
N LEU A 7 14.07 18.13 -33.77
CA LEU A 7 13.80 17.05 -32.81
C LEU A 7 14.13 17.56 -31.40
N THR A 8 13.16 17.47 -30.48
CA THR A 8 13.38 17.66 -29.05
C THR A 8 14.53 16.78 -28.55
N ASN A 9 15.41 17.31 -27.70
CA ASN A 9 16.62 16.67 -27.18
C ASN A 9 16.42 15.21 -26.70
N TRP A 10 15.31 14.94 -26.01
CA TRP A 10 14.97 13.59 -25.53
C TRP A 10 14.73 12.56 -26.64
N LYS A 11 14.25 12.97 -27.82
CA LYS A 11 14.04 12.05 -28.96
C LYS A 11 15.38 11.62 -29.57
N GLN A 12 16.36 12.51 -29.58
CA GLN A 12 17.73 12.18 -30.01
C GLN A 12 18.41 11.23 -29.02
N LEU A 13 18.25 11.47 -27.72
CA LEU A 13 18.72 10.56 -26.67
C LEU A 13 18.07 9.17 -26.77
N LEU A 14 16.77 9.11 -27.08
CA LEU A 14 16.06 7.84 -27.24
C LEU A 14 16.50 7.08 -28.50
N LEU A 15 16.67 7.78 -29.63
CA LEU A 15 17.21 7.18 -30.87
C LEU A 15 18.62 6.60 -30.67
N GLU A 16 19.46 7.31 -29.91
CA GLU A 16 20.81 6.84 -29.61
C GLU A 16 20.80 5.66 -28.63
N ALA A 17 19.91 5.67 -27.64
CA ALA A 17 19.73 4.53 -26.75
C ALA A 17 19.26 3.28 -27.50
N GLU A 18 18.34 3.42 -28.46
CA GLU A 18 17.90 2.30 -29.30
C GLU A 18 19.03 1.78 -30.20
N ARG A 19 19.88 2.66 -30.72
CA ARG A 19 21.07 2.29 -31.50
C ARG A 19 22.02 1.43 -30.67
N ILE A 20 22.32 1.86 -29.44
CA ILE A 20 23.22 1.16 -28.53
C ILE A 20 22.60 -0.16 -28.04
N ALA A 21 21.29 -0.19 -27.75
CA ALA A 21 20.60 -1.43 -27.39
C ALA A 21 20.61 -2.47 -28.52
N ARG A 22 20.55 -2.06 -29.79
CA ARG A 22 20.72 -2.96 -30.94
C ARG A 22 22.15 -3.47 -31.05
N GLN A 23 23.16 -2.66 -30.70
CA GLN A 23 24.55 -3.11 -30.62
C GLN A 23 24.72 -4.14 -29.50
N GLY A 24 24.09 -3.92 -28.34
CA GLY A 24 24.05 -4.91 -27.26
C GLY A 24 23.43 -6.24 -27.69
N ALA A 25 22.33 -6.19 -28.46
CA ALA A 25 21.69 -7.39 -29.01
C ALA A 25 22.57 -8.11 -30.05
N ALA A 26 23.38 -7.37 -30.82
CA ALA A 26 24.33 -7.96 -31.77
C ALA A 26 25.53 -8.60 -31.05
N ALA A 27 26.01 -8.02 -29.95
CA ALA A 27 27.04 -8.61 -29.10
C ALA A 27 26.51 -9.88 -28.39
N GLU A 28 25.27 -9.84 -27.91
CA GLU A 28 24.56 -11.01 -27.35
C GLU A 28 24.46 -12.15 -28.39
N ALA A 29 24.11 -11.84 -29.64
CA ALA A 29 24.07 -12.83 -30.73
C ALA A 29 25.43 -13.41 -31.13
N GLN A 30 26.54 -12.76 -30.73
CA GLN A 30 27.92 -13.19 -30.95
C GLN A 30 28.53 -13.86 -29.71
N ASP A 31 27.72 -14.15 -28.68
CA ASP A 31 28.13 -14.73 -27.40
C ASP A 31 29.11 -13.85 -26.59
N ASP A 32 29.22 -12.55 -26.93
CA ASP A 32 29.99 -11.57 -26.18
C ASP A 32 29.14 -10.90 -25.10
N SER A 33 28.86 -11.68 -24.06
CA SER A 33 28.00 -11.28 -22.94
C SER A 33 28.56 -10.10 -22.13
N THR A 34 29.88 -9.92 -22.09
CA THR A 34 30.51 -8.83 -21.33
C THR A 34 30.26 -7.48 -22.01
N THR A 35 30.51 -7.40 -23.32
CA THR A 35 30.24 -6.21 -24.13
C THR A 35 28.75 -5.91 -24.22
N ALA A 36 27.90 -6.95 -24.31
CA ALA A 36 26.44 -6.77 -24.31
C ALA A 36 25.91 -6.10 -23.03
N VAL A 37 26.42 -6.49 -21.85
CA VAL A 37 26.05 -5.88 -20.56
C VAL A 37 26.45 -4.42 -20.48
N GLU A 38 27.65 -4.06 -20.95
CA GLU A 38 28.11 -2.66 -20.97
C GLU A 38 27.25 -1.78 -21.88
N LEU A 39 26.94 -2.27 -23.09
CA LEU A 39 26.09 -1.57 -24.05
C LEU A 39 24.65 -1.41 -23.54
N TYR A 40 24.07 -2.43 -22.91
CA TYR A 40 22.74 -2.29 -22.30
C TYR A 40 22.74 -1.31 -21.12
N ARG A 41 23.80 -1.28 -20.31
CA ARG A 41 23.93 -0.29 -19.23
C ARG A 41 24.01 1.14 -19.78
N GLU A 42 24.74 1.34 -20.87
CA GLU A 42 24.86 2.65 -21.54
C GLU A 42 23.52 3.09 -22.16
N ALA A 43 22.82 2.19 -22.86
CA ALA A 43 21.48 2.45 -23.39
C ALA A 43 20.47 2.81 -22.28
N ALA A 44 20.53 2.12 -21.14
CA ALA A 44 19.68 2.42 -19.98
C ALA A 44 19.95 3.82 -19.40
N GLY A 45 21.22 4.26 -19.35
CA GLY A 45 21.58 5.61 -18.92
C GLY A 45 21.02 6.72 -19.83
N LEU A 46 21.02 6.50 -21.14
CA LEU A 46 20.42 7.42 -22.12
C LEU A 46 18.88 7.41 -22.04
N GLN A 47 18.26 6.26 -21.77
CA GLN A 47 16.80 6.16 -21.56
C GLN A 47 16.35 6.92 -20.30
N ILE A 48 17.12 6.88 -19.21
CA ILE A 48 16.86 7.71 -18.00
C ILE A 48 16.92 9.19 -18.34
N SER A 49 17.94 9.59 -19.11
CA SER A 49 18.14 10.98 -19.52
C SER A 49 17.01 11.46 -20.43
N ALA A 50 16.58 10.62 -21.38
CA ALA A 50 15.40 10.88 -22.22
C ALA A 50 14.10 10.96 -21.39
N TYR A 51 13.94 10.11 -20.37
CA TYR A 51 12.76 10.08 -19.51
C TYR A 51 12.61 11.36 -18.66
N ALA A 52 13.73 11.96 -18.22
CA ALA A 52 13.72 13.21 -17.47
C ALA A 52 13.12 14.36 -18.28
N GLU A 53 13.44 14.42 -19.58
CA GLU A 53 13.07 15.50 -20.50
C GLU A 53 11.80 15.22 -21.34
N ALA A 54 11.28 13.99 -21.33
CA ALA A 54 10.14 13.59 -22.15
C ALA A 54 8.78 14.14 -21.67
N ASP A 55 7.82 14.24 -22.59
CA ASP A 55 6.42 14.57 -22.28
C ASP A 55 5.67 13.39 -21.61
N ARG A 56 4.52 13.69 -20.99
CA ARG A 56 3.74 12.70 -20.21
C ARG A 56 3.29 11.51 -21.06
N SER A 57 3.06 11.69 -22.36
CA SER A 57 2.70 10.63 -23.30
C SER A 57 3.86 9.69 -23.64
N ALA A 58 5.08 10.22 -23.79
CA ALA A 58 6.25 9.44 -24.17
C ALA A 58 6.93 8.74 -22.98
N LYS A 59 6.79 9.28 -21.76
CA LYS A 59 7.38 8.69 -20.54
C LYS A 59 6.97 7.23 -20.34
N LYS A 60 5.72 6.86 -20.66
CA LYS A 60 5.25 5.47 -20.55
C LYS A 60 6.00 4.52 -21.49
N SER A 61 6.28 4.95 -22.72
CA SER A 61 7.01 4.17 -23.72
C SER A 61 8.51 4.08 -23.40
N ILE A 62 9.12 5.18 -22.93
CA ILE A 62 10.55 5.21 -22.54
C ILE A 62 10.78 4.34 -21.31
N LYS A 63 9.87 4.37 -20.33
CA LYS A 63 9.94 3.49 -19.16
C LYS A 63 9.89 2.02 -19.56
N ARG A 64 8.97 1.63 -20.46
CA ARG A 64 8.89 0.27 -20.98
C ARG A 64 10.18 -0.19 -21.66
N LEU A 65 10.79 0.68 -22.48
CA LEU A 65 12.07 0.40 -23.13
C LEU A 65 13.21 0.27 -22.12
N PHE A 66 13.24 1.13 -21.09
CA PHE A 66 14.20 1.06 -20.00
C PHE A 66 14.11 -0.25 -19.22
N ASP A 67 12.90 -0.65 -18.83
CA ASP A 67 12.67 -1.89 -18.09
C ASP A 67 13.17 -3.11 -18.90
N GLN A 68 12.89 -3.15 -20.20
CA GLN A 68 13.40 -4.19 -21.11
C GLN A 68 14.93 -4.21 -21.23
N THR A 69 15.57 -3.03 -21.31
CA THR A 69 17.04 -2.93 -21.39
C THR A 69 17.70 -3.43 -20.10
N VAL A 70 17.15 -3.06 -18.94
CA VAL A 70 17.68 -3.43 -17.62
C VAL A 70 17.48 -4.93 -17.35
N GLU A 71 16.32 -5.48 -17.72
CA GLU A 71 16.05 -6.91 -17.58
C GLU A 71 17.06 -7.74 -18.37
N LYS A 72 17.35 -7.35 -19.62
CA LYS A 72 18.40 -7.98 -20.43
C LYS A 72 19.80 -7.89 -19.82
N ALA A 73 20.19 -6.69 -19.37
CA ALA A 73 21.49 -6.49 -18.72
C ALA A 73 21.63 -7.35 -17.45
N THR A 74 20.56 -7.47 -16.67
CA THR A 74 20.53 -8.23 -15.41
C THR A 74 20.56 -9.73 -15.68
N ALA A 75 19.84 -10.23 -16.68
CA ALA A 75 19.85 -11.63 -17.08
C ALA A 75 21.24 -12.08 -17.58
N LEU A 76 21.89 -11.26 -18.43
CA LEU A 76 23.25 -11.52 -18.91
C LEU A 76 24.31 -11.41 -17.81
N LYS A 77 24.13 -10.50 -16.85
CA LYS A 77 25.03 -10.40 -15.70
C LYS A 77 24.89 -11.61 -14.77
N ALA A 78 23.67 -12.09 -14.54
CA ALA A 78 23.43 -13.28 -13.73
C ALA A 78 24.05 -14.54 -14.37
N SER A 79 24.02 -14.67 -15.69
CA SER A 79 24.69 -15.79 -16.38
C SER A 79 26.22 -15.70 -16.30
N LEU A 80 26.81 -14.49 -16.35
CA LEU A 80 28.24 -14.27 -16.13
C LEU A 80 28.67 -14.56 -14.68
N ASP A 81 27.85 -14.17 -13.70
CA ASP A 81 28.11 -14.43 -12.27
C ASP A 81 28.02 -15.93 -11.94
N LEU A 82 27.16 -16.69 -12.63
CA LEU A 82 27.04 -18.16 -12.51
C LEU A 82 28.20 -18.93 -13.18
N ALA A 83 28.91 -18.33 -14.13
CA ALA A 83 30.00 -18.96 -14.88
C ALA A 83 31.38 -18.86 -14.16
N THR A 84 31.47 -18.20 -13.01
CA THR A 84 32.73 -17.95 -12.30
C THR A 84 32.81 -18.75 -10.99
N PRO A 85 33.74 -19.72 -10.83
CA PRO A 85 33.91 -20.44 -9.56
C PRO A 85 34.59 -19.56 -8.50
N PRO A 86 34.33 -19.77 -7.19
CA PRO A 86 34.87 -18.91 -6.15
C PRO A 86 36.35 -19.23 -5.91
N ASN A 87 37.22 -18.23 -6.07
CA ASN A 87 38.60 -18.37 -5.64
C ASN A 87 39.02 -17.25 -4.67
N ASN A 88 39.50 -17.70 -3.52
CA ASN A 88 40.19 -16.93 -2.50
C ASN A 88 41.50 -16.37 -3.06
N SER A 89 41.70 -15.04 -2.98
CA SER A 89 42.98 -14.44 -2.54
C SER A 89 42.96 -12.92 -2.60
N GLY A 90 43.43 -12.29 -1.52
CA GLY A 90 44.54 -11.34 -1.60
C GLY A 90 44.24 -9.93 -2.11
N ALA A 91 44.26 -8.99 -1.17
CA ALA A 91 44.37 -7.56 -1.42
C ALA A 91 45.55 -7.18 -2.33
N THR A 92 45.32 -6.26 -3.27
CA THR A 92 46.31 -5.26 -3.68
C THR A 92 45.62 -3.97 -4.13
N LYS A 93 46.16 -2.85 -3.62
CA LYS A 93 45.83 -1.47 -3.94
C LYS A 93 46.39 -1.07 -5.31
N SER A 94 45.70 -0.19 -6.03
CA SER A 94 46.35 0.91 -6.77
C SER A 94 45.34 2.03 -7.12
N ASN A 95 45.90 3.22 -7.34
CA ASN A 95 45.30 4.55 -7.19
C ASN A 95 44.70 5.15 -8.48
N ALA A 96 43.73 6.03 -8.27
CA ALA A 96 43.55 7.40 -8.81
C ALA A 96 43.60 7.69 -10.32
N ALA A 97 42.56 8.39 -10.81
CA ALA A 97 42.61 9.73 -11.44
C ALA A 97 41.21 10.08 -11.98
N ILE A 98 40.47 11.01 -11.36
CA ILE A 98 40.30 12.41 -11.78
C ILE A 98 40.15 12.58 -13.31
N LEU A 99 38.92 12.81 -13.75
CA LEU A 99 38.60 13.76 -14.82
C LEU A 99 37.40 14.60 -14.36
N SER A 100 37.75 15.75 -13.80
CA SER A 100 36.90 16.92 -13.60
C SER A 100 36.59 17.61 -14.93
N ASN A 101 35.43 18.31 -14.96
CA ASN A 101 35.09 19.55 -15.70
C ASN A 101 33.92 19.46 -16.71
N PRO A 102 33.20 20.58 -16.98
CA PRO A 102 31.99 20.93 -16.24
C PRO A 102 30.81 21.21 -17.20
N VAL A 103 29.56 21.12 -16.73
CA VAL A 103 28.44 21.72 -17.47
C VAL A 103 27.61 22.56 -16.51
N GLN A 104 27.83 23.87 -16.60
CA GLN A 104 26.85 24.88 -16.22
C GLN A 104 25.63 24.75 -17.16
N SER A 105 24.42 24.55 -16.64
CA SER A 105 23.33 25.53 -16.83
C SER A 105 22.03 25.10 -16.14
N ALA A 106 21.26 26.14 -15.77
CA ALA A 106 19.81 26.17 -15.55
C ALA A 106 19.24 25.53 -14.26
N MET A 107 19.46 26.28 -13.17
CA MET A 107 18.54 26.32 -12.02
C MET A 107 17.08 26.56 -12.48
N THR A 108 16.17 25.66 -12.09
CA THR A 108 14.78 26.01 -11.80
C THR A 108 14.46 25.58 -10.37
N LYS A 109 14.28 26.58 -9.51
CA LYS A 109 13.98 26.45 -8.08
C LYS A 109 12.60 25.80 -7.89
N ALA A 110 12.55 24.61 -7.30
CA ALA A 110 11.40 24.19 -6.50
C ALA A 110 11.76 24.48 -5.03
N ALA A 111 11.13 25.49 -4.45
CA ALA A 111 11.37 25.91 -3.08
C ALA A 111 10.75 24.92 -2.08
N PRO A 112 11.47 24.50 -1.02
CA PRO A 112 10.83 24.01 0.19
C PRO A 112 10.48 25.22 1.05
N LEU A 113 9.19 25.58 1.11
CA LEU A 113 8.70 26.66 1.97
C LEU A 113 7.62 26.11 2.90
N ILE A 114 8.01 25.91 4.16
CA ILE A 114 7.09 25.88 5.30
C ILE A 114 6.47 27.29 5.41
N PRO A 115 5.17 27.44 5.73
CA PRO A 115 4.52 28.75 5.70
C PRO A 115 5.14 29.72 6.72
N SER A 116 5.51 30.91 6.24
CA SER A 116 5.75 32.06 7.12
C SER A 116 4.42 32.45 7.77
N ALA A 117 4.31 32.27 9.08
CA ALA A 117 3.13 32.70 9.84
C ALA A 117 3.54 33.54 11.07
N ALA A 118 3.16 34.82 10.99
CA ALA A 118 2.81 35.80 12.02
C ALA A 118 3.67 35.94 13.31
N LYS A 119 3.96 37.21 13.64
CA LYS A 119 4.63 37.66 14.87
C LYS A 119 4.01 37.07 16.15
N PRO A 120 4.82 36.85 17.21
CA PRO A 120 4.38 36.20 18.44
C PRO A 120 3.36 37.08 19.18
N SER A 121 2.11 36.61 19.26
CA SER A 121 1.15 37.13 20.22
C SER A 121 1.36 36.45 21.58
N LYS A 122 1.25 37.22 22.66
CA LYS A 122 1.47 36.77 24.04
C LYS A 122 0.59 35.56 24.37
N GLY A 123 1.22 34.57 25.00
CA GLY A 123 0.74 33.19 25.12
C GLY A 123 -0.65 33.00 25.71
N LYS A 124 -1.35 32.04 25.12
CA LYS A 124 -2.25 31.13 25.84
C LYS A 124 -1.50 29.81 26.08
N PRO A 125 -1.75 29.10 27.19
CA PRO A 125 -1.12 27.80 27.43
C PRO A 125 -1.43 26.84 26.28
N LEU A 126 -0.53 25.88 26.04
CA LEU A 126 -0.76 24.77 25.10
C LEU A 126 -2.19 24.24 25.32
N PRO A 127 -2.97 23.97 24.25
CA PRO A 127 -4.18 23.19 24.41
C PRO A 127 -3.73 21.84 24.97
N THR A 128 -4.03 21.60 26.25
CA THR A 128 -4.07 20.26 26.79
C THR A 128 -4.91 19.44 25.83
N LEU A 129 -4.41 18.26 25.41
CA LEU A 129 -5.26 17.27 24.76
C LEU A 129 -6.51 17.12 25.64
N ARG A 130 -7.63 17.71 25.22
CA ARG A 130 -8.92 17.53 25.90
C ARG A 130 -9.16 16.03 25.97
N SER A 131 -9.65 15.56 27.12
CA SER A 131 -9.96 14.14 27.32
C SER A 131 -10.84 13.61 26.17
N PRO A 132 -10.54 12.44 25.58
CA PRO A 132 -11.26 11.94 24.42
C PRO A 132 -12.65 11.37 24.76
N THR A 133 -13.06 11.39 26.02
CA THR A 133 -14.24 10.64 26.51
C THR A 133 -15.57 11.22 26.06
N PHE A 134 -15.61 12.48 25.63
CA PHE A 134 -16.81 13.07 24.99
C PHE A 134 -16.78 12.79 23.48
N GLY A 135 -17.42 11.69 23.05
CA GLY A 135 -17.68 11.42 21.63
C GLY A 135 -17.32 10.02 21.12
N LEU A 136 -16.87 9.10 21.97
CA LEU A 136 -16.58 7.72 21.56
C LEU A 136 -17.86 6.93 21.25
N SER A 137 -17.84 6.13 20.19
CA SER A 137 -18.87 5.14 19.90
C SER A 137 -18.80 3.94 20.85
N SER A 138 -19.87 3.14 20.94
CA SER A 138 -19.87 1.91 21.74
C SER A 138 -18.78 0.93 21.30
N ALA A 139 -18.57 0.77 20.00
CA ALA A 139 -17.52 -0.08 19.45
C ALA A 139 -16.12 0.40 19.86
N GLU A 140 -15.87 1.71 19.86
CA GLU A 140 -14.60 2.27 20.33
C GLU A 140 -14.39 2.04 21.82
N MET A 141 -15.44 2.17 22.63
CA MET A 141 -15.38 1.86 24.06
C MET A 141 -15.06 0.39 24.30
N ASP A 142 -15.61 -0.53 23.50
CA ASP A 142 -15.33 -1.97 23.61
C ASP A 142 -13.88 -2.29 23.27
N VAL A 143 -13.35 -1.69 22.20
CA VAL A 143 -11.92 -1.77 21.84
C VAL A 143 -11.06 -1.27 22.99
N LEU A 144 -11.32 -0.06 23.51
CA LEU A 144 -10.52 0.53 24.58
C LEU A 144 -10.63 -0.25 25.89
N ARG A 145 -11.80 -0.81 26.23
CA ARG A 145 -11.99 -1.67 27.40
C ARG A 145 -11.14 -2.93 27.29
N THR A 146 -11.18 -3.57 26.12
CA THR A 146 -10.38 -4.77 25.83
C THR A 146 -8.89 -4.47 25.94
N THR A 147 -8.43 -3.38 25.30
CA THR A 147 -7.01 -3.02 25.27
C THR A 147 -6.53 -2.21 26.47
N SER A 148 -7.36 -2.10 27.51
CA SER A 148 -6.96 -1.66 28.85
C SER A 148 -6.24 -2.75 29.64
N TYR A 149 -6.40 -4.01 29.25
CA TYR A 149 -5.63 -5.11 29.80
C TYR A 149 -4.29 -5.21 29.08
N VAL A 150 -3.20 -4.81 29.75
CA VAL A 150 -1.84 -4.84 29.22
C VAL A 150 -0.94 -5.56 30.21
N ASN A 151 -0.23 -6.60 29.77
CA ASN A 151 0.64 -7.44 30.60
C ASN A 151 -0.06 -7.93 31.88
N ASP A 152 -1.29 -8.44 31.72
CA ASP A 152 -2.17 -8.94 32.78
C ASP A 152 -2.58 -7.91 33.85
N MET A 153 -2.32 -6.61 33.61
CA MET A 153 -2.73 -5.48 34.45
C MET A 153 -3.76 -4.59 33.74
N ILE A 154 -4.53 -3.82 34.51
CA ILE A 154 -5.56 -2.92 33.96
C ILE A 154 -5.08 -1.47 34.02
N PHE A 155 -4.99 -0.83 32.86
CA PHE A 155 -4.66 0.59 32.70
C PHE A 155 -5.80 1.32 32.01
N LEU A 156 -6.64 2.00 32.78
CA LEU A 156 -7.81 2.69 32.26
C LEU A 156 -7.42 3.97 31.48
N PRO A 157 -8.21 4.39 30.49
CA PRO A 157 -8.09 5.72 29.88
C PRO A 157 -8.10 6.81 30.96
N TRP A 158 -7.25 7.81 30.79
CA TRP A 158 -7.18 8.97 31.67
C TRP A 158 -8.46 9.81 31.54
N CYS A 159 -9.11 10.12 32.67
CA CYS A 159 -10.17 11.12 32.75
C CYS A 159 -9.69 12.37 33.48
N ASP A 160 -10.34 13.52 33.25
CA ASP A 160 -9.91 14.77 33.88
C ASP A 160 -10.07 14.73 35.42
N ASP A 161 -11.02 13.94 35.93
CA ASP A 161 -11.24 13.72 37.36
C ASP A 161 -10.09 12.93 38.05
N ASP A 162 -9.28 12.18 37.29
CA ASP A 162 -8.12 11.45 37.83
C ASP A 162 -7.07 12.38 38.46
N GLY A 163 -7.03 13.64 38.01
CA GLY A 163 -6.15 14.67 38.57
C GLY A 163 -6.56 15.12 39.97
N GLU A 164 -7.86 15.00 40.31
CA GLU A 164 -8.47 15.45 41.55
C GLU A 164 -8.69 14.30 42.56
N GLU A 165 -8.27 13.08 42.23
CA GLU A 165 -8.32 11.93 43.13
C GLU A 165 -7.58 12.19 44.45
N PRO A 166 -7.95 11.50 45.56
CA PRO A 166 -7.16 11.56 46.78
C PRO A 166 -5.80 10.88 46.56
N TYR A 167 -4.74 11.66 46.82
CA TYR A 167 -3.36 11.18 46.86
C TYR A 167 -2.78 11.12 48.28
N PHE A 168 -3.36 11.86 49.22
CA PHE A 168 -2.89 11.92 50.61
C PHE A 168 -3.66 10.96 51.50
N PHE A 169 -2.93 10.10 52.20
CA PHE A 169 -3.46 9.06 53.08
C PHE A 169 -2.68 9.01 54.41
N ALA A 170 -3.35 8.52 55.47
CA ALA A 170 -2.71 8.32 56.77
C ALA A 170 -1.64 7.23 56.74
N GLU A 171 -1.89 6.15 55.99
CA GLU A 171 -0.93 5.05 55.80
C GLU A 171 -0.22 5.16 54.44
N PRO A 172 1.04 4.69 54.33
CA PRO A 172 1.75 4.66 53.04
C PRO A 172 1.04 3.76 52.02
N PHE A 173 0.76 4.33 50.85
CA PHE A 173 0.13 3.64 49.74
C PHE A 173 0.99 2.46 49.25
N ILE A 174 0.31 1.36 48.96
CA ILE A 174 0.91 0.14 48.39
C ILE A 174 0.21 -0.10 47.06
N ASP A 175 1.00 -0.23 46.00
CA ASP A 175 0.47 -0.59 44.69
C ASP A 175 -0.15 -2.00 44.73
N LYS A 176 -1.43 -2.09 44.38
CA LYS A 176 -2.20 -3.35 44.36
C LYS A 176 -1.66 -4.35 43.33
N ASP A 177 -1.04 -3.85 42.27
CA ASP A 177 -0.50 -4.68 41.18
C ASP A 177 0.93 -5.18 41.53
N GLY A 178 1.46 -4.77 42.69
CA GLY A 178 2.77 -5.19 43.18
C GLY A 178 3.93 -4.35 42.63
N LEU A 179 5.15 -4.90 42.73
CA LEU A 179 6.38 -4.26 42.30
C LEU A 179 6.75 -4.74 40.88
N PRO A 180 7.20 -3.86 39.97
CA PRO A 180 7.62 -4.28 38.63
C PRO A 180 8.73 -5.32 38.69
N ALA A 181 8.64 -6.35 37.83
CA ALA A 181 9.66 -7.39 37.75
C ALA A 181 11.01 -6.79 37.34
N LEU A 182 12.07 -7.12 38.09
CA LEU A 182 13.44 -6.67 37.82
C LEU A 182 14.12 -7.57 36.78
N SER A 183 15.04 -7.02 35.98
CA SER A 183 15.92 -7.83 35.12
C SER A 183 16.86 -8.71 35.95
N SER A 184 17.38 -9.80 35.36
CA SER A 184 18.33 -10.70 36.07
C SER A 184 19.52 -9.95 36.66
N LYS A 185 20.07 -8.97 35.92
CA LYS A 185 21.19 -8.12 36.37
C LYS A 185 20.84 -7.27 37.59
N GLN A 186 19.61 -6.76 37.66
CA GLN A 186 19.15 -5.99 38.83
C GLN A 186 18.86 -6.91 40.02
N GLN A 187 18.26 -8.08 39.79
CA GLN A 187 17.96 -9.05 40.85
C GLN A 187 19.22 -9.51 41.58
N GLU A 188 20.31 -9.78 40.86
CA GLU A 188 21.61 -10.17 41.45
C GLU A 188 22.17 -9.12 42.41
N ARG A 189 21.92 -7.83 42.13
CA ARG A 189 22.44 -6.71 42.93
C ARG A 189 21.46 -6.24 44.01
N LEU A 190 20.19 -6.66 43.96
CA LEU A 190 19.13 -6.18 44.81
C LEU A 190 19.41 -6.45 46.31
N ALA A 191 19.27 -5.41 47.12
CA ALA A 191 19.16 -5.52 48.57
C ALA A 191 17.71 -5.45 49.05
N GLY A 192 16.90 -4.62 48.41
CA GLY A 192 15.48 -4.48 48.72
C GLY A 192 14.85 -3.27 48.04
N TRP A 193 13.54 -3.15 48.20
CA TRP A 193 12.77 -2.00 47.73
C TRP A 193 12.54 -1.03 48.90
N LYS A 194 12.93 0.23 48.75
CA LYS A 194 12.83 1.25 49.80
C LYS A 194 12.07 2.48 49.32
N ARG A 195 11.37 3.15 50.23
CA ARG A 195 10.72 4.45 49.98
C ARG A 195 11.70 5.61 50.12
N PRO A 196 11.42 6.79 49.54
CA PRO A 196 12.31 7.95 49.59
C PRO A 196 12.72 8.33 51.01
N GLN A 197 11.80 8.25 51.98
CA GLN A 197 12.08 8.64 53.37
C GLN A 197 13.12 7.73 54.05
N GLU A 198 13.38 6.55 53.50
CA GLU A 198 14.34 5.59 54.07
C GLU A 198 15.79 5.82 53.58
N PHE A 199 15.98 6.58 52.49
CA PHE A 199 17.31 6.79 51.90
C PHE A 199 17.59 8.21 51.40
N MET A 200 16.61 9.11 51.45
CA MET A 200 16.74 10.53 51.11
C MET A 200 16.52 11.40 52.34
N SER A 201 17.35 12.43 52.53
CA SER A 201 17.21 13.37 53.65
C SER A 201 16.03 14.34 53.47
N HIS A 202 15.83 14.85 52.25
CA HIS A 202 14.80 15.85 51.93
C HIS A 202 14.20 15.55 50.54
N PRO A 203 13.31 14.55 50.42
CA PRO A 203 12.74 14.16 49.13
C PRO A 203 11.90 15.30 48.51
N GLN A 204 12.10 15.52 47.21
CA GLN A 204 11.36 16.48 46.39
C GLN A 204 10.98 15.83 45.07
N MET A 205 9.83 16.23 44.50
CA MET A 205 9.41 15.69 43.22
C MET A 205 10.32 16.17 42.08
N VAL A 206 10.47 17.50 41.97
CA VAL A 206 11.34 18.16 40.99
C VAL A 206 12.07 19.30 41.70
N CYS A 207 13.41 19.31 41.66
CA CYS A 207 14.22 20.48 42.05
C CYS A 207 14.55 21.32 40.82
N GLN A 208 15.11 20.68 39.80
CA GLN A 208 15.46 21.27 38.51
C GLN A 208 15.36 20.21 37.40
N VAL A 209 14.52 20.48 36.40
CA VAL A 209 14.43 19.60 35.22
C VAL A 209 15.69 19.77 34.38
N SER A 210 16.60 18.82 34.47
CA SER A 210 17.89 18.87 33.77
C SER A 210 18.30 17.52 33.22
N CYS A 211 18.55 17.48 31.91
CA CYS A 211 19.02 16.28 31.20
C CYS A 211 20.43 15.87 31.64
N THR A 212 21.29 16.80 32.06
CA THR A 212 22.67 16.52 32.47
C THR A 212 22.77 15.80 33.80
N SER A 213 21.66 15.82 34.56
CA SER A 213 21.58 15.25 35.90
C SER A 213 21.20 13.77 35.85
N ILE A 214 20.49 13.33 34.81
CA ILE A 214 19.95 11.97 34.68
C ILE A 214 21.09 11.00 34.34
N ILE A 215 21.19 9.92 35.12
CA ILE A 215 22.21 8.88 34.95
C ILE A 215 21.52 7.52 34.84
N GLN A 216 21.95 6.75 33.83
CA GLN A 216 21.64 5.33 33.68
C GLN A 216 22.81 4.50 34.25
N ASP A 217 22.53 3.63 35.24
CA ASP A 217 23.49 2.63 35.75
C ASP A 217 23.11 1.22 35.24
N VAL A 218 22.33 0.46 36.02
CA VAL A 218 22.01 -0.96 35.74
C VAL A 218 20.81 -1.15 34.80
N VAL A 219 20.11 -0.06 34.46
CA VAL A 219 18.91 -0.10 33.62
C VAL A 219 19.30 -0.54 32.20
N THR A 220 18.59 -1.52 31.66
CA THR A 220 18.88 -2.13 30.35
C THR A 220 18.38 -1.30 29.16
N ASP A 221 17.48 -0.34 29.40
CA ASP A 221 16.84 0.47 28.37
C ASP A 221 17.48 1.86 28.23
N CYS A 222 18.39 2.00 27.26
CA CYS A 222 19.00 3.27 26.93
C CYS A 222 18.09 4.21 26.12
N SER A 223 17.12 3.68 25.37
CA SER A 223 16.23 4.48 24.53
C SER A 223 15.25 5.28 25.39
N PHE A 224 14.78 4.68 26.48
CA PHE A 224 13.94 5.36 27.47
C PHE A 224 14.69 6.50 28.17
N VAL A 225 15.91 6.27 28.65
CA VAL A 225 16.67 7.31 29.36
C VAL A 225 17.08 8.46 28.41
N ALA A 226 17.43 8.15 27.16
CA ALA A 226 17.63 9.17 26.13
C ALA A 226 16.36 10.02 25.94
N SER A 227 15.19 9.38 25.93
CA SER A 227 13.89 10.06 25.81
C SER A 227 13.62 11.00 27.00
N LEU A 228 13.90 10.57 28.24
CA LEU A 228 13.83 11.45 29.41
C LEU A 228 14.79 12.64 29.30
N CYS A 229 16.01 12.42 28.82
CA CYS A 229 16.99 13.49 28.62
C CYS A 229 16.50 14.53 27.60
N VAL A 230 15.98 14.11 26.46
CA VAL A 230 15.47 15.03 25.43
C VAL A 230 14.26 15.80 25.92
N ALA A 231 13.30 15.12 26.57
CA ALA A 231 12.11 15.77 27.09
C ALA A 231 12.45 16.78 28.21
N ALA A 232 13.40 16.45 29.11
CA ALA A 232 13.89 17.37 30.13
C ALA A 232 14.64 18.57 29.53
N ALA A 233 15.46 18.35 28.50
CA ALA A 233 16.16 19.42 27.78
C ALA A 233 15.18 20.38 27.11
N TYR A 234 14.11 19.84 26.51
CA TYR A 234 13.03 20.62 25.92
C TYR A 234 12.35 21.54 26.95
N GLU A 235 11.93 21.00 28.10
CA GLU A 235 11.26 21.79 29.13
C GLU A 235 12.11 22.97 29.59
N ASN A 236 13.40 22.72 29.82
CA ASN A 236 14.34 23.74 30.28
C ASN A 236 14.60 24.80 29.20
N ARG A 237 14.73 24.40 27.93
CA ARG A 237 15.02 25.31 26.81
C ARG A 237 13.85 26.22 26.48
N PHE A 238 12.64 25.68 26.44
CA PHE A 238 11.44 26.40 26.01
C PHE A 238 10.57 26.91 27.16
N ASN A 239 10.90 26.56 28.41
CA ASN A 239 10.09 26.86 29.60
C ASN A 239 8.62 26.42 29.44
N LYS A 240 8.43 25.24 28.82
CA LYS A 240 7.12 24.61 28.57
C LYS A 240 7.14 23.22 29.16
N ARG A 241 6.14 22.88 29.98
CA ARG A 241 6.04 21.54 30.55
C ARG A 241 5.64 20.53 29.49
N LEU A 242 6.26 19.36 29.59
CA LEU A 242 6.16 18.23 28.70
C LEU A 242 6.20 16.94 29.54
N ILE A 243 7.39 16.52 29.99
CA ILE A 243 7.60 15.30 30.79
C ILE A 243 7.12 15.44 32.25
N THR A 244 7.24 16.60 32.88
CA THR A 244 6.77 16.80 34.25
C THR A 244 5.25 16.91 34.35
N SER A 245 4.58 17.25 33.23
CA SER A 245 3.13 17.42 33.17
C SER A 245 2.34 16.11 33.29
N CYS A 246 2.99 14.96 33.16
CA CYS A 246 2.34 13.66 33.26
C CYS A 246 2.28 13.10 34.69
N ILE A 247 2.93 13.73 35.67
CA ILE A 247 3.06 13.24 37.04
C ILE A 247 2.00 13.89 37.95
N TYR A 248 1.31 13.08 38.75
CA TYR A 248 0.30 13.50 39.73
C TYR A 248 0.60 12.89 41.11
N PRO A 249 0.27 13.60 42.22
CA PRO A 249 -0.55 14.82 42.30
C PRO A 249 0.16 16.09 41.80
N GLN A 250 -0.62 17.09 41.44
CA GLN A 250 -0.14 18.41 41.02
C GLN A 250 -0.68 19.52 41.94
N ASN A 251 0.04 20.63 42.05
CA ASN A 251 -0.48 21.85 42.69
C ASN A 251 -1.41 22.63 41.75
N GLN A 252 -2.00 23.73 42.21
CA GLN A 252 -2.88 24.59 41.42
C GLN A 252 -2.23 25.17 40.13
N GLN A 253 -0.89 25.19 40.07
CA GLN A 253 -0.13 25.60 38.89
C GLN A 253 0.22 24.42 37.96
N GLY A 254 -0.35 23.23 38.21
CA GLY A 254 -0.07 21.99 37.49
C GLY A 254 1.33 21.41 37.74
N GLN A 255 2.04 21.84 38.79
CA GLN A 255 3.39 21.34 39.08
C GLN A 255 3.28 20.05 39.89
N PRO A 256 4.02 19.00 39.53
CA PRO A 256 3.99 17.77 40.29
C PRO A 256 4.58 17.99 41.68
N ILE A 257 3.91 17.50 42.71
CA ILE A 257 4.30 17.67 44.11
C ILE A 257 4.73 16.35 44.73
N TYR A 258 5.63 16.45 45.71
CA TYR A 258 6.01 15.30 46.52
C TYR A 258 4.83 14.90 47.41
N ASN A 259 4.52 13.60 47.41
CA ASN A 259 3.49 12.99 48.23
C ASN A 259 4.13 12.02 49.25
N PRO A 260 4.16 12.37 50.54
CA PRO A 260 4.69 11.49 51.59
C PRO A 260 3.93 10.17 51.75
N SER A 261 2.64 10.13 51.38
CA SER A 261 1.86 8.89 51.39
C SER A 261 2.28 7.93 50.28
N GLY A 262 3.12 8.36 49.33
CA GLY A 262 3.75 7.47 48.35
C GLY A 262 2.84 7.00 47.22
N LYS A 263 1.64 7.56 47.03
CA LYS A 263 0.79 7.31 45.84
C LYS A 263 1.12 8.31 44.75
N TYR A 264 1.38 7.83 43.54
CA TYR A 264 1.53 8.66 42.35
C TYR A 264 0.74 8.09 41.18
N ALA A 265 0.25 8.96 40.30
CA ALA A 265 -0.29 8.56 39.01
C ALA A 265 0.52 9.21 37.90
N VAL A 266 0.82 8.44 36.86
CA VAL A 266 1.53 8.91 35.68
C VAL A 266 0.63 8.71 34.47
N ARG A 267 0.42 9.79 33.71
CA ARG A 267 -0.40 9.81 32.50
C ARG A 267 0.45 9.45 31.28
N LEU A 268 0.36 8.21 30.81
CA LEU A 268 1.16 7.69 29.69
C LEU A 268 0.28 7.40 28.46
N MET A 269 0.75 7.71 27.27
CA MET A 269 0.08 7.40 26.01
C MET A 269 0.31 5.93 25.65
N CYS A 270 -0.75 5.13 25.57
CA CYS A 270 -0.65 3.71 25.25
C CYS A 270 -1.90 3.25 24.50
N ASN A 271 -1.72 2.45 23.45
CA ASN A 271 -2.82 1.97 22.61
C ASN A 271 -3.66 3.14 22.05
N GLY A 272 -2.96 4.23 21.68
CA GLY A 272 -3.53 5.43 21.07
C GLY A 272 -4.35 6.33 21.99
N ILE A 273 -4.36 6.11 23.29
CA ILE A 273 -5.02 6.99 24.28
C ILE A 273 -4.15 7.20 25.51
N ALA A 274 -4.30 8.35 26.19
CA ALA A 274 -3.67 8.55 27.49
C ALA A 274 -4.29 7.61 28.52
N ARG A 275 -3.46 6.94 29.32
CA ARG A 275 -3.87 5.97 30.34
C ARG A 275 -3.30 6.35 31.70
N LYS A 276 -4.05 6.05 32.75
CA LYS A 276 -3.63 6.23 34.14
C LYS A 276 -2.78 5.05 34.58
N VAL A 277 -1.53 5.32 34.95
CA VAL A 277 -0.63 4.34 35.56
C VAL A 277 -0.36 4.74 37.01
N VAL A 278 -0.99 4.03 37.94
CA VAL A 278 -0.77 4.25 39.38
C VAL A 278 0.45 3.45 39.82
N VAL A 279 1.34 4.10 40.58
CA VAL A 279 2.52 3.48 41.20
C VAL A 279 2.70 3.95 42.63
N ASP A 280 3.30 3.11 43.46
CA ASP A 280 3.87 3.56 44.73
C ASP A 280 5.32 4.08 44.60
N ASP A 281 5.90 4.61 45.66
CA ASP A 281 7.24 5.19 45.68
C ASP A 281 8.36 4.26 46.19
N ARG A 282 8.13 2.95 46.24
CA ARG A 282 9.22 2.01 46.55
C ARG A 282 10.15 1.87 45.35
N PHE A 283 11.46 2.00 45.54
CA PHE A 283 12.48 1.88 44.49
C PHE A 283 13.52 0.79 44.81
N PRO A 284 14.07 0.10 43.80
CA PRO A 284 15.03 -0.97 44.02
C PRO A 284 16.42 -0.41 44.33
N LEU A 285 16.97 -0.80 45.49
CA LEU A 285 18.33 -0.44 45.91
C LEU A 285 19.25 -1.66 45.90
N ALA A 286 20.49 -1.43 45.49
CA ALA A 286 21.56 -2.40 45.59
C ALA A 286 22.14 -2.48 47.00
N ARG A 287 22.93 -3.53 47.26
CA ARG A 287 23.62 -3.75 48.55
C ARG A 287 24.61 -2.64 48.92
N ASP A 288 25.15 -1.94 47.93
CA ASP A 288 26.04 -0.79 48.10
C ASP A 288 25.27 0.54 48.27
N GLY A 289 23.93 0.49 48.37
CA GLY A 289 23.07 1.66 48.53
C GLY A 289 22.82 2.45 47.25
N LYS A 290 23.27 1.96 46.08
CA LYS A 290 22.97 2.59 44.79
C LYS A 290 21.57 2.23 44.30
N LEU A 291 20.95 3.15 43.58
CA LEU A 291 19.67 2.93 42.92
C LEU A 291 19.88 2.02 41.69
N LEU A 292 18.95 1.08 41.49
CA LEU A 292 18.94 0.17 40.34
C LEU A 292 18.02 0.65 39.21
N CYS A 293 17.47 1.87 39.33
CA CYS A 293 16.63 2.59 38.37
C CYS A 293 17.32 3.90 37.95
N SER A 294 16.81 4.62 36.95
CA SER A 294 17.38 5.94 36.60
C SER A 294 17.18 6.95 37.72
N TYR A 295 18.22 7.74 38.00
CA TYR A 295 18.21 8.75 39.06
C TYR A 295 18.92 10.01 38.61
N THR A 296 18.75 11.12 39.34
CA THR A 296 19.50 12.35 39.07
C THR A 296 20.71 12.49 40.00
N ARG A 297 21.73 13.24 39.59
CA ARG A 297 22.86 13.64 40.46
C ARG A 297 22.39 14.32 41.74
N ASN A 298 21.26 15.01 41.70
CA ASN A 298 20.60 15.54 42.89
C ASN A 298 19.79 14.44 43.57
N ARG A 299 20.34 13.84 44.63
CA ARG A 299 19.72 12.72 45.35
C ARG A 299 18.42 13.06 46.08
N ALA A 300 17.94 14.30 46.01
CA ALA A 300 16.63 14.70 46.50
C ALA A 300 15.49 14.50 45.49
N GLU A 301 15.78 14.33 44.19
CA GLU A 301 14.74 14.32 43.14
C GLU A 301 14.13 12.95 42.88
N LEU A 302 12.81 12.92 42.66
CA LEU A 302 12.04 11.69 42.46
C LEU A 302 11.50 11.49 41.03
N TRP A 303 11.31 12.56 40.27
CA TRP A 303 10.55 12.50 39.01
C TRP A 303 11.04 11.44 38.00
N PRO A 304 12.35 11.22 37.74
CA PRO A 304 12.74 10.22 36.74
C PRO A 304 12.43 8.80 37.22
N MET A 305 12.55 8.54 38.53
CA MET A 305 12.27 7.23 39.12
C MET A 305 10.78 6.92 39.09
N ILE A 306 9.91 7.90 39.37
CA ILE A 306 8.46 7.73 39.30
C ILE A 306 8.00 7.45 37.86
N VAL A 307 8.50 8.25 36.90
CA VAL A 307 8.16 8.08 35.48
C VAL A 307 8.69 6.75 34.96
N GLU A 308 9.93 6.38 35.27
CA GLU A 308 10.50 5.08 34.92
C GLU A 308 9.69 3.93 35.50
N LYS A 309 9.36 3.97 36.79
CA LYS A 309 8.59 2.91 37.43
C LYS A 309 7.23 2.72 36.77
N ALA A 310 6.53 3.81 36.46
CA ALA A 310 5.25 3.74 35.75
C ALA A 310 5.42 3.19 34.33
N TYR A 311 6.46 3.63 33.61
CA TYR A 311 6.78 3.11 32.28
C TYR A 311 7.07 1.61 32.30
N MET A 312 7.94 1.16 33.21
CA MET A 312 8.30 -0.26 33.35
C MET A 312 7.12 -1.11 33.80
N LYS A 313 6.25 -0.59 34.68
CA LYS A 313 4.98 -1.25 35.02
C LYS A 313 4.12 -1.46 33.77
N LEU A 314 3.96 -0.43 32.94
CA LEU A 314 3.19 -0.52 31.70
C LEU A 314 3.81 -1.51 30.69
N MET A 315 5.14 -1.52 30.57
CA MET A 315 5.87 -2.40 29.64
C MET A 315 6.08 -3.84 30.13
N GLY A 316 5.63 -4.17 31.35
CA GLY A 316 5.67 -5.53 31.89
C GLY A 316 6.94 -5.90 32.65
N GLY A 317 7.71 -4.90 33.11
CA GLY A 317 8.90 -5.05 33.93
C GLY A 317 10.14 -4.35 33.36
N TYR A 318 11.26 -4.52 34.06
CA TYR A 318 12.58 -4.02 33.67
C TYR A 318 13.35 -4.97 32.75
N ASP A 319 12.82 -6.17 32.50
CA ASP A 319 13.39 -7.10 31.51
C ASP A 319 12.92 -6.70 30.11
N PHE A 320 13.43 -5.56 29.66
CA PHE A 320 13.14 -4.95 28.38
C PHE A 320 14.46 -4.53 27.72
N PRO A 321 14.81 -5.10 26.56
CA PRO A 321 15.95 -4.63 25.79
C PRO A 321 15.62 -3.24 25.23
N GLY A 322 16.54 -2.28 25.37
CA GLY A 322 16.37 -0.93 24.83
C GLY A 322 15.91 -0.93 23.37
N SER A 323 15.05 0.02 23.01
CA SER A 323 14.20 -0.04 21.82
C SER A 323 14.29 1.22 20.95
N ASN A 324 13.25 1.47 20.15
CA ASN A 324 13.11 2.67 19.34
C ASN A 324 12.61 3.84 20.22
N SER A 325 13.49 4.81 20.49
CA SER A 325 13.20 5.99 21.31
C SER A 325 11.97 6.79 20.86
N SER A 326 11.56 6.71 19.59
CA SER A 326 10.33 7.41 19.16
C SER A 326 9.07 6.83 19.80
N ILE A 327 9.05 5.53 20.10
CA ILE A 327 7.94 4.86 20.78
C ILE A 327 7.91 5.30 22.25
N ASP A 328 9.08 5.35 22.89
CA ASP A 328 9.23 5.78 24.28
C ASP A 328 8.76 7.24 24.43
N LEU A 329 9.24 8.14 23.56
CA LEU A 329 8.82 9.54 23.53
C LEU A 329 7.33 9.70 23.23
N TYR A 330 6.75 8.90 22.33
CA TYR A 330 5.31 8.93 22.08
C TYR A 330 4.54 8.53 23.33
N THR A 331 4.99 7.48 24.03
CA THR A 331 4.38 7.01 25.28
C THR A 331 4.45 8.07 26.38
N LEU A 332 5.57 8.77 26.49
CA LEU A 332 5.79 9.80 27.51
C LEU A 332 5.08 11.13 27.24
N THR A 333 4.98 11.52 25.97
CA THR A 333 4.59 12.90 25.58
C THR A 333 3.36 12.99 24.70
N GLY A 334 2.98 11.91 24.03
CA GLY A 334 1.97 11.90 22.96
C GLY A 334 2.43 12.54 21.64
N TRP A 335 3.71 12.92 21.50
CA TRP A 335 4.24 13.54 20.29
C TRP A 335 4.46 12.52 19.17
N LEU A 336 4.08 12.89 17.94
CA LEU A 336 3.92 11.97 16.80
C LEU A 336 5.26 11.33 16.39
N PRO A 337 5.40 10.00 16.50
CA PRO A 337 6.67 9.32 16.26
C PRO A 337 6.94 9.15 14.76
N GLU A 338 8.19 9.34 14.37
CA GLU A 338 8.73 9.06 13.05
C GLU A 338 10.13 8.46 13.18
N GLN A 339 10.40 7.43 12.38
CA GLN A 339 11.71 6.82 12.28
C GLN A 339 12.26 7.03 10.87
N VAL A 340 13.48 7.54 10.80
CA VAL A 340 14.23 7.74 9.55
C VAL A 340 15.47 6.87 9.58
N PHE A 341 15.61 5.99 8.60
CA PHE A 341 16.80 5.16 8.43
C PHE A 341 17.82 5.88 7.56
N ILE A 342 19.04 6.04 8.05
CA ILE A 342 20.11 6.78 7.35
C ILE A 342 20.65 5.95 6.16
N GLN A 343 20.57 4.63 6.25
CA GLN A 343 21.06 3.70 5.22
C GLN A 343 20.05 3.42 4.11
N ASP A 344 18.86 4.02 4.15
CA ASP A 344 17.83 3.86 3.12
C ASP A 344 18.26 4.53 1.80
N ALA A 345 17.99 3.89 0.66
CA ALA A 345 18.27 4.46 -0.67
C ALA A 345 17.53 5.79 -0.93
N LYS A 346 16.40 6.02 -0.26
CA LYS A 346 15.61 7.27 -0.34
C LYS A 346 16.13 8.36 0.61
N PHE A 347 17.16 8.08 1.42
CA PHE A 347 17.67 9.02 2.42
C PHE A 347 18.26 10.27 1.75
N ASN A 348 17.81 11.44 2.20
CA ASN A 348 18.37 12.73 1.81
C ASN A 348 18.95 13.44 3.04
N PRO A 349 20.30 13.55 3.16
CA PRO A 349 20.94 14.19 4.30
C PRO A 349 20.53 15.65 4.48
N THR A 350 20.42 16.43 3.40
CA THR A 350 20.08 17.85 3.47
C THR A 350 18.67 18.06 3.98
N THR A 351 17.70 17.31 3.44
CA THR A 351 16.30 17.39 3.89
C THR A 351 16.14 16.97 5.34
N LEU A 352 16.85 15.92 5.79
CA LEU A 352 16.81 15.53 7.20
C LEU A 352 17.40 16.63 8.10
N TRP A 353 18.54 17.21 7.72
CA TRP A 353 19.18 18.28 8.49
C TRP A 353 18.23 19.46 8.71
N ASP A 354 17.62 19.96 7.63
CA ASP A 354 16.71 21.11 7.71
C ASP A 354 15.54 20.83 8.65
N ARG A 355 14.99 19.61 8.59
CA ARG A 355 13.89 19.17 9.46
C ARG A 355 14.31 19.08 10.93
N VAL A 356 15.45 18.46 11.22
CA VAL A 356 15.99 18.34 12.59
C VAL A 356 16.34 19.70 13.16
N TYR A 357 17.07 20.51 12.39
CA TYR A 357 17.50 21.84 12.79
C TYR A 357 16.31 22.75 13.07
N GLN A 358 15.39 22.91 12.12
CA GLN A 358 14.22 23.77 12.30
C GLN A 358 13.32 23.26 13.44
N GLY A 359 13.07 21.94 13.50
CA GLY A 359 12.25 21.33 14.54
C GLY A 359 12.79 21.57 15.96
N LEU A 360 14.10 21.38 16.16
CA LEU A 360 14.77 21.66 17.44
C LEU A 360 14.77 23.16 17.78
N HIS A 361 14.98 24.05 16.80
CA HIS A 361 15.03 25.48 17.04
C HIS A 361 13.67 26.10 17.37
N TYR A 362 12.60 25.68 16.68
CA TYR A 362 11.24 26.16 16.95
C TYR A 362 10.59 25.49 18.15
N GLY A 363 11.13 24.34 18.60
CA GLY A 363 10.58 23.59 19.72
C GLY A 363 9.37 22.75 19.33
N ASP A 364 9.42 22.20 18.12
CA ASP A 364 8.35 21.41 17.52
C ASP A 364 8.77 19.95 17.26
N THR A 365 10.01 19.59 17.58
CA THR A 365 10.51 18.23 17.43
C THR A 365 11.43 17.85 18.59
N LEU A 366 11.25 16.63 19.09
CA LEU A 366 12.19 15.95 19.99
C LEU A 366 13.00 14.97 19.15
N VAL A 367 14.31 14.91 19.36
CA VAL A 367 15.22 14.16 18.49
C VAL A 367 16.13 13.25 19.31
N THR A 368 16.13 11.97 18.97
CA THR A 368 17.13 11.00 19.43
C THR A 368 17.74 10.31 18.22
N MET A 369 18.94 9.78 18.37
CA MET A 369 19.66 9.12 17.30
C MET A 369 20.26 7.82 17.81
N ALA A 370 20.21 6.77 17.00
CA ALA A 370 20.71 5.46 17.38
C ALA A 370 21.81 4.99 16.43
N THR A 371 22.87 4.45 17.03
CA THR A 371 23.90 3.71 16.33
C THR A 371 23.38 2.35 15.90
N GLY A 372 23.86 1.85 14.76
CA GLY A 372 23.61 0.48 14.34
C GLY A 372 24.61 -0.50 14.95
N ASP A 373 24.65 -1.70 14.38
CA ASP A 373 25.68 -2.68 14.71
C ASP A 373 27.07 -2.16 14.29
N MET A 374 28.04 -2.31 15.19
CA MET A 374 29.44 -1.98 14.93
C MET A 374 30.34 -2.88 15.77
N SER A 375 31.57 -3.14 15.29
CA SER A 375 32.54 -3.91 16.05
C SER A 375 32.95 -3.17 17.34
N ALA A 376 33.28 -3.93 18.39
CA ALA A 376 33.71 -3.35 19.66
C ALA A 376 34.94 -2.43 19.50
N ASP A 377 35.86 -2.78 18.60
CA ASP A 377 37.05 -1.99 18.31
C ASP A 377 36.70 -0.66 17.62
N LEU A 378 35.78 -0.69 16.65
CA LEU A 378 35.30 0.52 15.99
C LEU A 378 34.56 1.42 16.99
N ALA A 379 33.66 0.86 17.79
CA ALA A 379 32.95 1.58 18.85
C ALA A 379 33.93 2.26 19.82
N ALA A 380 34.96 1.53 20.29
CA ALA A 380 35.96 2.04 21.21
C ALA A 380 36.84 3.14 20.60
N SER A 381 37.23 2.99 19.33
CA SER A 381 38.03 3.98 18.59
C SER A 381 37.27 5.28 18.34
N LEU A 382 35.97 5.19 18.02
CA LEU A 382 35.09 6.32 17.81
C LEU A 382 34.56 6.92 19.12
N GLY A 383 34.62 6.17 20.22
CA GLY A 383 34.02 6.56 21.51
C GLY A 383 32.49 6.50 21.51
N LEU A 384 31.92 5.71 20.59
CA LEU A 384 30.49 5.41 20.52
C LEU A 384 30.20 4.04 21.13
N VAL A 385 28.92 3.74 21.29
CA VAL A 385 28.40 2.45 21.77
C VAL A 385 27.59 1.85 20.63
N ALA A 386 27.78 0.57 20.33
CA ALA A 386 26.99 -0.15 19.33
C ALA A 386 25.53 -0.27 19.77
N SER A 387 24.60 -0.18 18.82
CA SER A 387 23.16 -0.44 19.04
C SER A 387 22.59 0.33 20.24
N HIS A 388 22.92 1.63 20.32
CA HIS A 388 22.66 2.49 21.49
C HIS A 388 22.03 3.82 21.10
N ALA A 389 21.12 4.32 21.95
CA ALA A 389 20.41 5.58 21.74
C ALA A 389 21.14 6.77 22.40
N TYR A 390 21.20 7.88 21.68
CA TYR A 390 21.76 9.15 22.12
C TYR A 390 20.70 10.24 22.05
N ALA A 391 20.65 11.09 23.08
CA ALA A 391 19.78 12.26 23.13
C ALA A 391 20.39 13.40 22.33
N VAL A 392 19.65 14.00 21.40
CA VAL A 392 20.09 15.21 20.68
C VAL A 392 19.57 16.43 21.44
N LEU A 393 20.49 17.26 21.94
CA LEU A 393 20.18 18.40 22.81
C LEU A 393 20.11 19.72 22.04
N ASP A 394 20.98 19.89 21.05
CA ASP A 394 21.06 21.09 20.23
C ASP A 394 21.62 20.80 18.83
N ALA A 395 21.34 21.69 17.91
CA ALA A 395 21.89 21.69 16.55
C ALA A 395 22.27 23.12 16.19
N VAL A 396 23.42 23.31 15.54
CA VAL A 396 23.95 24.64 15.20
C VAL A 396 24.51 24.62 13.79
N VAL A 397 24.24 25.68 13.03
CA VAL A 397 24.92 25.99 11.77
C VAL A 397 25.93 27.11 12.03
N MET A 398 27.20 26.83 11.75
CA MET A 398 28.30 27.77 11.88
C MET A 398 28.62 28.44 10.54
N ASP A 399 29.43 29.50 10.61
CA ASP A 399 29.90 30.24 9.43
C ASP A 399 30.63 29.28 8.45
N GLY A 400 30.36 29.41 7.15
CA GLY A 400 30.86 28.48 6.13
C GLY A 400 30.03 27.20 5.95
N GLY A 401 28.86 27.08 6.59
CA GLY A 401 27.92 25.96 6.38
C GLY A 401 28.21 24.72 7.22
N LEU A 402 29.10 24.82 8.21
CA LEU A 402 29.41 23.71 9.11
C LEU A 402 28.22 23.41 10.04
N CYS A 403 27.72 22.18 9.97
CA CYS A 403 26.56 21.70 10.71
C CYS A 403 27.02 20.80 11.88
N LEU A 404 26.72 21.20 13.11
CA LEU A 404 27.12 20.50 14.34
C LEU A 404 25.90 20.13 15.18
N LEU A 405 25.93 18.96 15.81
CA LEU A 405 24.93 18.51 16.78
C LEU A 405 25.56 18.24 18.15
N GLN A 406 24.85 18.60 19.20
CA GLN A 406 25.18 18.24 20.57
C GLN A 406 24.40 17.00 20.99
N LEU A 407 25.12 15.92 21.28
CA LEU A 407 24.55 14.66 21.72
C LEU A 407 24.91 14.39 23.18
N LYS A 408 24.03 13.66 23.87
CA LYS A 408 24.28 13.13 25.21
C LYS A 408 24.14 11.61 25.21
N ASN A 409 25.16 10.94 25.74
CA ASN A 409 25.08 9.55 26.14
C ASN A 409 24.30 9.42 27.47
N PRO A 410 23.22 8.62 27.51
CA PRO A 410 22.47 8.32 28.75
C PRO A 410 23.31 7.75 29.90
N TRP A 411 24.36 6.97 29.59
CA TRP A 411 25.29 6.45 30.59
C TRP A 411 26.14 7.54 31.26
N SER A 412 26.08 8.77 30.75
CA SER A 412 26.86 9.91 31.22
C SER A 412 28.38 9.67 31.24
N VAL A 413 28.84 8.72 30.41
CA VAL A 413 30.24 8.38 30.13
C VAL A 413 30.39 8.00 28.66
N LYS A 414 31.62 7.95 28.15
CA LYS A 414 31.97 7.63 26.75
C LYS A 414 31.46 8.69 25.76
N ARG A 415 32.39 9.51 25.29
CA ARG A 415 32.17 10.57 24.29
C ARG A 415 32.80 10.22 22.95
N TRP A 416 32.24 10.82 21.91
CA TRP A 416 32.81 10.89 20.57
C TRP A 416 34.29 11.30 20.60
N LYS A 417 35.12 10.59 19.82
CA LYS A 417 36.58 10.79 19.69
C LYS A 417 37.01 11.27 18.30
N GLY A 418 36.07 11.46 17.37
CA GLY A 418 36.35 11.93 16.01
C GLY A 418 36.40 13.46 15.88
N PRO A 419 36.11 14.01 14.70
CA PRO A 419 36.05 15.46 14.46
C PRO A 419 35.17 16.21 15.48
N TYR A 420 35.66 17.35 15.98
CA TYR A 420 35.00 18.14 17.01
C TYR A 420 34.77 17.39 18.34
N SER A 421 35.51 16.32 18.61
CA SER A 421 35.57 15.73 19.95
C SER A 421 36.34 16.61 20.94
N CYS A 422 36.26 16.33 22.25
CA CYS A 422 37.13 16.99 23.23
C CYS A 422 38.63 16.75 22.98
N LEU A 423 38.99 15.71 22.22
CA LEU A 423 40.37 15.37 21.87
C LEU A 423 40.88 16.10 20.60
N ASP A 424 39.98 16.69 19.80
CA ASP A 424 40.32 17.38 18.55
C ASP A 424 40.79 18.83 18.80
N SER A 425 42.03 19.00 19.24
CA SER A 425 42.58 20.34 19.52
C SER A 425 42.76 21.24 18.29
N LYS A 426 42.58 20.72 17.06
CA LYS A 426 42.85 21.46 15.82
C LYS A 426 41.61 22.20 15.31
N ARG A 427 40.43 21.57 15.42
CA ARG A 427 39.18 22.13 14.87
C ARG A 427 38.44 23.06 15.84
N TRP A 428 38.75 23.01 17.13
CA TRP A 428 38.20 23.92 18.13
C TRP A 428 38.88 25.29 18.06
N THR A 429 38.21 26.28 17.45
CA THR A 429 38.65 27.68 17.51
C THR A 429 38.04 28.40 18.73
N PRO A 430 38.65 29.48 19.23
CA PRO A 430 38.08 30.27 20.34
C PRO A 430 36.66 30.77 20.05
N GLU A 431 36.37 31.14 18.81
CA GLU A 431 35.04 31.59 18.37
C GLU A 431 34.02 30.44 18.47
N LEU A 432 34.41 29.23 18.05
CA LEU A 432 33.57 28.04 18.11
C LEU A 432 33.27 27.64 19.57
N CYS A 433 34.30 27.61 20.43
CA CYS A 433 34.14 27.33 21.85
C CYS A 433 33.21 28.32 22.55
N SER A 434 33.35 29.62 22.22
CA SER A 434 32.50 30.67 22.77
C SER A 434 31.04 30.54 22.31
N LYS A 435 30.79 30.38 21.00
CA LYS A 435 29.44 30.23 20.43
C LYS A 435 28.72 28.99 20.99
N LEU A 436 29.41 27.86 21.08
CA LEU A 436 28.84 26.59 21.55
C LEU A 436 28.82 26.45 23.08
N ARG A 437 29.38 27.43 23.81
CA ARG A 437 29.55 27.39 25.28
C ARG A 437 30.18 26.07 25.74
N TYR A 438 31.20 25.64 25.00
CA TYR A 438 31.86 24.35 25.19
C TYR A 438 33.35 24.57 25.42
N ASP A 439 33.88 23.97 26.49
CA ASP A 439 35.31 23.95 26.78
C ASP A 439 35.86 22.52 26.58
N PRO A 440 36.61 22.27 25.49
CA PRO A 440 37.22 20.97 25.22
C PRO A 440 38.17 20.50 26.33
N LYS A 441 38.88 21.42 27.00
CA LYS A 441 39.84 21.06 28.06
C LYS A 441 39.12 20.60 29.32
N HIS A 442 38.06 21.30 29.72
CA HIS A 442 37.20 20.86 30.83
C HIS A 442 36.52 19.52 30.50
N ALA A 443 36.06 19.34 29.26
CA ALA A 443 35.49 18.07 28.83
C ALA A 443 36.50 16.91 28.92
N GLN A 444 37.81 17.13 28.73
CA GLN A 444 38.79 16.06 28.93
C GLN A 444 38.95 15.63 30.40
N THR A 445 38.65 16.51 31.36
CA THR A 445 38.84 16.20 32.80
C THR A 445 37.59 15.62 33.46
N VAL A 446 36.40 16.00 33.00
CA VAL A 446 35.12 15.51 33.54
C VAL A 446 34.30 14.89 32.41
N ASP A 447 33.99 13.59 32.52
CA ASP A 447 33.10 12.91 31.57
C ASP A 447 31.65 12.94 32.08
N ASP A 448 30.79 13.64 31.33
CA ASP A 448 29.35 13.71 31.54
C ASP A 448 28.55 13.10 30.37
N GLY A 449 29.26 12.50 29.40
CA GLY A 449 28.70 11.90 28.19
C GLY A 449 28.15 12.89 27.16
N ILE A 450 28.33 14.21 27.33
CA ILE A 450 27.88 15.23 26.37
C ILE A 450 29.01 15.58 25.41
N PHE A 451 28.75 15.59 24.11
CA PHE A 451 29.75 15.92 23.09
C PHE A 451 29.12 16.57 21.84
N TRP A 452 29.97 17.23 21.05
CA TRP A 452 29.62 17.74 19.74
C TRP A 452 30.14 16.80 18.65
N ILE A 453 29.39 16.68 17.55
CA ILE A 453 29.74 15.90 16.36
C ILE A 453 29.27 16.66 15.11
N ASP A 454 30.03 16.55 14.01
CA ASP A 454 29.60 17.09 12.73
C ASP A 454 28.57 16.19 12.04
N TYR A 455 27.68 16.81 11.26
CA TYR A 455 26.58 16.09 10.63
C TYR A 455 27.03 15.02 9.62
N ALA A 456 28.20 15.20 8.97
CA ALA A 456 28.72 14.22 8.03
C ALA A 456 29.18 12.95 8.76
N SER A 457 29.93 13.09 9.86
CA SER A 457 30.27 11.97 10.74
C SER A 457 29.01 11.28 11.27
N LEU A 458 27.98 12.04 11.62
CA LEU A 458 26.73 11.45 12.11
C LEU A 458 26.08 10.54 11.05
N CYS A 459 25.90 11.05 9.83
CA CYS A 459 25.36 10.27 8.71
C CYS A 459 26.20 9.04 8.37
N GLN A 460 27.50 9.04 8.71
CA GLN A 460 28.37 7.90 8.47
C GLN A 460 28.23 6.79 9.51
N TYR A 461 28.07 7.13 10.79
CA TYR A 461 28.18 6.16 11.89
C TYR A 461 26.86 5.83 12.60
N PHE A 462 25.80 6.62 12.39
CA PHE A 462 24.48 6.35 12.95
C PHE A 462 23.60 5.59 11.96
N GLY A 463 22.74 4.70 12.48
CA GLY A 463 21.85 3.88 11.65
C GLY A 463 20.47 4.49 11.47
N SER A 464 19.96 5.17 12.50
CA SER A 464 18.62 5.76 12.46
C SER A 464 18.47 7.02 13.30
N VAL A 465 17.52 7.86 12.89
CA VAL A 465 17.09 9.07 13.58
C VAL A 465 15.63 8.91 13.95
N HIS A 466 15.32 9.21 15.21
CA HIS A 466 13.98 9.12 15.76
C HIS A 466 13.49 10.53 16.06
N LEU A 467 12.37 10.90 15.47
CA LEU A 467 11.75 12.21 15.59
C LEU A 467 10.39 12.05 16.26
N ASN A 468 10.08 12.90 17.22
CA ASN A 468 8.72 13.04 17.73
C ASN A 468 8.27 14.46 17.50
N TRP A 469 7.19 14.63 16.75
CA TRP A 469 6.68 15.94 16.34
C TRP A 469 5.56 16.42 17.25
N ASN A 470 5.62 17.69 17.60
CA ASN A 470 4.59 18.35 18.38
C ASN A 470 3.24 18.30 17.63
N PRO A 471 2.22 17.58 18.14
CA PRO A 471 0.92 17.50 17.48
C PRO A 471 0.20 18.85 17.48
N GLY A 472 0.58 19.77 18.38
CA GLY A 472 0.09 21.15 18.40
C GLY A 472 0.47 21.95 17.15
N LEU A 473 1.40 21.45 16.33
CA LEU A 473 1.65 21.97 14.99
C LEU A 473 0.42 21.88 14.10
N LEU A 474 -0.51 20.95 14.34
CA LEU A 474 -1.65 20.65 13.47
C LEU A 474 -2.96 20.72 14.28
N PRO A 475 -3.75 21.82 14.18
CA PRO A 475 -4.84 22.11 15.09
C PRO A 475 -6.07 21.22 14.89
N HIS A 476 -6.25 20.64 13.70
CA HIS A 476 -7.36 19.74 13.43
C HIS A 476 -6.91 18.30 13.60
N CYS A 477 -7.66 17.53 14.38
CA CYS A 477 -7.41 16.13 14.64
C CYS A 477 -8.74 15.36 14.63
N CYS A 478 -8.74 14.19 14.01
CA CYS A 478 -9.77 13.17 14.20
C CYS A 478 -9.10 11.82 14.40
N LEU A 479 -9.78 10.90 15.09
CA LEU A 479 -9.27 9.56 15.34
C LEU A 479 -10.41 8.56 15.42
N THR A 480 -10.07 7.28 15.31
CA THR A 480 -10.97 6.19 15.64
C THR A 480 -10.21 4.99 16.22
N HIS A 481 -10.86 4.27 17.13
CA HIS A 481 -10.38 3.00 17.68
C HIS A 481 -11.17 1.84 17.09
N ALA A 482 -10.50 0.84 16.52
CA ALA A 482 -11.18 -0.23 15.82
C ALA A 482 -10.53 -1.60 16.06
N LEU A 483 -11.37 -2.63 15.95
CA LEU A 483 -10.95 -4.03 15.86
C LEU A 483 -10.81 -4.41 14.39
N TRP A 484 -9.70 -5.05 14.05
CA TRP A 484 -9.50 -5.75 12.79
C TRP A 484 -9.56 -7.28 13.05
N PRO A 485 -10.71 -7.92 12.78
CA PRO A 485 -10.92 -9.34 13.05
C PRO A 485 -10.01 -10.25 12.22
N GLN A 486 -9.59 -11.39 12.76
CA GLN A 486 -8.73 -12.40 12.11
C GLN A 486 -9.24 -12.83 10.73
N HIS A 487 -10.56 -12.96 10.58
CA HIS A 487 -11.19 -13.42 9.35
C HIS A 487 -11.33 -12.32 8.27
N GLN A 488 -11.00 -11.06 8.58
CA GLN A 488 -11.09 -9.94 7.66
C GLN A 488 -9.71 -9.63 7.05
N GLY A 489 -9.61 -9.66 5.72
CA GLY A 489 -8.35 -9.44 4.98
C GLY A 489 -7.83 -10.73 4.35
N PRO A 490 -7.03 -10.66 3.28
CA PRO A 490 -6.47 -11.85 2.64
C PRO A 490 -5.32 -12.46 3.47
N THR A 491 -5.06 -13.76 3.31
CA THR A 491 -3.89 -14.44 3.89
C THR A 491 -2.57 -13.85 3.37
N SER A 492 -2.59 -13.23 2.17
CA SER A 492 -1.50 -12.43 1.61
C SER A 492 -2.08 -11.19 0.91
N ALA A 493 -1.72 -9.99 1.38
CA ALA A 493 -2.28 -8.71 0.95
C ALA A 493 -1.82 -8.20 -0.43
N VAL A 494 -1.14 -9.05 -1.22
CA VAL A 494 -0.39 -8.60 -2.40
C VAL A 494 -1.30 -8.25 -3.59
N TYR A 495 -2.42 -8.95 -3.76
CA TYR A 495 -3.22 -8.84 -4.99
C TYR A 495 -4.60 -8.20 -4.82
N ASN A 496 -5.21 -8.27 -3.63
CA ASN A 496 -6.57 -7.79 -3.38
C ASN A 496 -6.66 -7.03 -2.06
N LEU A 497 -6.84 -5.71 -2.15
CA LEU A 497 -6.94 -4.82 -1.01
C LEU A 497 -8.37 -4.68 -0.44
N GLY A 498 -9.37 -5.18 -1.16
CA GLY A 498 -10.78 -4.92 -0.87
C GLY A 498 -11.22 -5.41 0.51
N ALA A 499 -10.67 -6.54 0.98
CA ALA A 499 -11.05 -7.13 2.27
C ALA A 499 -10.44 -6.40 3.49
N ASN A 500 -9.35 -5.65 3.31
CA ASN A 500 -8.66 -4.94 4.39
C ASN A 500 -9.50 -3.79 4.97
N PRO A 501 -9.28 -3.32 6.22
CA PRO A 501 -9.94 -2.13 6.74
C PRO A 501 -9.62 -0.91 5.88
N GLN A 502 -10.65 -0.14 5.53
CA GLN A 502 -10.51 1.06 4.71
C GLN A 502 -11.29 2.21 5.31
N TYR A 503 -10.74 3.41 5.19
CA TYR A 503 -11.32 4.63 5.73
C TYR A 503 -11.30 5.74 4.69
N SER A 504 -12.38 6.51 4.61
CA SER A 504 -12.44 7.75 3.87
C SER A 504 -11.97 8.88 4.78
N LEU A 505 -11.05 9.71 4.29
CA LEU A 505 -10.67 10.95 4.94
C LEU A 505 -11.03 12.13 4.03
N ARG A 506 -11.99 12.94 4.49
CA ARG A 506 -12.33 14.24 3.90
C ARG A 506 -11.44 15.32 4.51
N ILE A 507 -10.81 16.12 3.67
CA ILE A 507 -9.98 17.26 4.06
C ILE A 507 -10.61 18.53 3.47
N ASP A 508 -10.93 19.51 4.31
CA ASP A 508 -11.62 20.73 3.90
C ASP A 508 -10.65 21.93 3.91
N HIS A 509 -9.88 22.11 2.83
CA HIS A 509 -8.93 23.21 2.68
C HIS A 509 -9.52 24.39 1.90
N THR A 510 -10.67 24.90 2.33
CA THR A 510 -11.40 25.99 1.64
C THR A 510 -11.00 27.41 2.07
N THR A 511 -10.34 27.56 3.22
CA THR A 511 -10.03 28.86 3.83
C THR A 511 -8.60 29.37 3.55
N GLY A 512 -7.80 28.64 2.77
CA GLY A 512 -6.43 28.99 2.39
C GLY A 512 -6.34 29.83 1.12
N ARG A 513 -5.14 30.34 0.79
CA ARG A 513 -4.91 30.89 -0.56
C ARG A 513 -4.99 29.76 -1.57
N ALA A 514 -5.45 30.04 -2.79
CA ALA A 514 -5.63 29.03 -3.83
C ALA A 514 -4.34 28.30 -4.28
N SER A 515 -3.15 28.76 -3.85
CA SER A 515 -1.86 28.12 -4.11
C SER A 515 -1.33 27.27 -2.95
N ASP A 516 -1.93 27.38 -1.77
CA ASP A 516 -1.39 26.77 -0.56
C ASP A 516 -1.89 25.32 -0.43
N THR A 517 -1.01 24.42 0.00
CA THR A 517 -1.38 23.05 0.33
C THR A 517 -1.46 22.87 1.84
N ALA A 518 -2.32 21.97 2.30
CA ALA A 518 -2.47 21.68 3.72
C ALA A 518 -1.73 20.39 4.08
N PRO A 519 -0.74 20.41 4.99
CA PRO A 519 -0.10 19.18 5.46
C PRO A 519 -1.11 18.29 6.18
N VAL A 520 -1.08 17.00 5.88
CA VAL A 520 -1.90 15.94 6.48
C VAL A 520 -0.99 14.83 6.98
N TRP A 521 -1.16 14.47 8.25
CA TRP A 521 -0.32 13.49 8.95
C TRP A 521 -1.23 12.41 9.52
N LEU A 522 -0.98 11.16 9.15
CA LEU A 522 -1.77 10.00 9.54
C LEU A 522 -0.91 9.08 10.39
N LEU A 523 -1.36 8.79 11.61
CA LEU A 523 -0.71 7.87 12.52
C LEU A 523 -1.59 6.63 12.70
N LEU A 524 -1.11 5.49 12.22
CA LEU A 524 -1.67 4.19 12.53
C LEU A 524 -0.90 3.60 13.72
N SER A 525 -1.61 3.28 14.80
CA SER A 525 -1.05 2.71 16.03
C SER A 525 -1.70 1.37 16.33
N LYS A 526 -0.97 0.26 16.22
CA LYS A 526 -1.47 -1.04 16.70
C LYS A 526 -1.49 -1.05 18.23
N HIS A 527 -2.48 -1.73 18.81
CA HIS A 527 -2.57 -1.89 20.25
C HIS A 527 -1.78 -3.12 20.67
N ILE A 528 -0.91 -2.95 21.65
CA ILE A 528 -0.08 -4.02 22.19
C ILE A 528 -0.58 -4.31 23.60
N THR A 529 -1.09 -5.51 23.81
CA THR A 529 -1.62 -5.98 25.10
C THR A 529 -0.66 -6.92 25.79
N ARG A 530 0.24 -7.58 25.06
CA ARG A 530 1.34 -8.39 25.63
C ARG A 530 2.65 -8.10 24.92
N LYS A 531 3.76 -8.12 25.64
CA LYS A 531 5.08 -7.84 25.06
C LYS A 531 5.49 -8.85 23.99
N GLU A 532 5.12 -10.12 24.12
CA GLU A 532 5.49 -11.21 23.19
C GLU A 532 4.77 -11.12 21.84
N GLU A 533 3.65 -10.40 21.82
CA GLU A 533 2.72 -10.31 20.71
C GLU A 533 3.17 -9.32 19.62
N ASN A 534 4.18 -8.48 19.86
CA ASN A 534 4.60 -7.44 18.93
C ASN A 534 5.42 -7.98 17.73
N ARG A 535 4.83 -8.88 16.94
CA ARG A 535 5.45 -9.51 15.75
C ARG A 535 4.77 -9.14 14.44
N ASP A 536 3.59 -8.53 14.50
CA ASP A 536 2.82 -8.19 13.31
C ASP A 536 3.46 -7.04 12.54
N TYR A 537 3.59 -7.21 11.23
CA TYR A 537 4.01 -6.17 10.30
C TYR A 537 2.80 -5.47 9.71
N ILE A 538 2.72 -4.16 9.89
CA ILE A 538 1.63 -3.31 9.41
C ILE A 538 2.13 -2.27 8.41
N SER A 539 1.24 -1.81 7.55
CA SER A 539 1.48 -0.74 6.58
C SER A 539 0.18 0.04 6.33
N MET A 540 0.28 1.22 5.72
CA MET A 540 -0.87 2.04 5.34
C MET A 540 -0.64 2.67 3.96
N TYR A 541 -1.59 2.43 3.05
CA TYR A 541 -1.60 3.05 1.73
C TYR A 541 -2.66 4.12 1.65
N VAL A 542 -2.36 5.22 0.96
CA VAL A 542 -3.24 6.37 0.74
C VAL A 542 -3.51 6.49 -0.74
N TYR A 543 -4.77 6.57 -1.13
CA TYR A 543 -5.22 6.73 -2.51
C TYR A 543 -5.98 8.04 -2.67
N ASP A 544 -5.65 8.82 -3.70
CA ASP A 544 -6.43 10.01 -4.07
C ASP A 544 -7.68 9.59 -4.85
N ARG A 545 -8.86 9.82 -4.27
CA ARG A 545 -10.14 9.31 -4.80
C ARG A 545 -11.24 10.34 -4.56
N PRO A 546 -11.70 11.07 -5.60
CA PRO A 546 -12.74 12.09 -5.45
C PRO A 546 -14.08 11.54 -4.92
N ASN A 547 -14.32 10.23 -5.06
CA ASN A 547 -15.45 9.50 -4.46
C ASN A 547 -14.94 8.45 -3.46
N ALA A 548 -14.34 8.87 -2.34
CA ALA A 548 -13.82 7.97 -1.28
C ALA A 548 -14.90 7.15 -0.54
N THR A 549 -16.10 6.99 -1.11
CA THR A 549 -17.15 6.11 -0.62
C THR A 549 -17.02 4.67 -1.13
N SER A 550 -16.23 4.44 -2.20
CA SER A 550 -15.97 3.11 -2.75
C SER A 550 -14.68 2.51 -2.20
N ARG A 551 -14.65 1.19 -2.01
CA ARG A 551 -13.44 0.46 -1.61
C ARG A 551 -12.39 0.45 -2.72
N VAL A 552 -11.12 0.43 -2.31
CA VAL A 552 -9.97 0.19 -3.16
C VAL A 552 -9.68 -1.31 -3.19
N HIS A 553 -9.61 -1.89 -4.38
CA HIS A 553 -9.34 -3.33 -4.54
C HIS A 553 -7.96 -3.62 -5.15
N SER A 554 -7.50 -2.79 -6.09
CA SER A 554 -6.18 -2.91 -6.71
C SER A 554 -5.10 -2.23 -5.86
N PRO A 555 -3.88 -2.79 -5.74
CA PRO A 555 -2.75 -2.15 -5.10
C PRO A 555 -2.09 -1.04 -5.95
N GLU A 556 -2.44 -0.91 -7.22
CA GLU A 556 -1.78 0.01 -8.17
C GLU A 556 -2.01 1.50 -7.86
N ASP A 557 -0.99 2.31 -8.14
CA ASP A 557 -1.00 3.79 -8.08
C ASP A 557 -1.47 4.43 -6.76
N PRO A 558 -0.94 4.02 -5.58
CA PRO A 558 -1.17 4.75 -4.34
C PRO A 558 -0.52 6.14 -4.39
N LEU A 559 -1.19 7.15 -3.81
CA LEU A 559 -0.62 8.47 -3.57
C LEU A 559 0.60 8.38 -2.62
N VAL A 560 0.46 7.60 -1.56
CA VAL A 560 1.55 7.26 -0.64
C VAL A 560 1.43 5.80 -0.23
N ALA A 561 2.54 5.07 -0.25
CA ALA A 561 2.64 3.71 0.25
C ALA A 561 3.82 3.59 1.22
N THR A 562 3.62 2.93 2.35
CA THR A 562 4.68 2.64 3.33
C THR A 562 5.17 1.21 3.20
N ASP A 563 6.41 0.98 3.61
CA ASP A 563 6.92 -0.39 3.77
C ASP A 563 6.21 -1.07 4.96
N PHE A 564 6.19 -2.40 4.95
CA PHE A 564 5.69 -3.19 6.07
C PHE A 564 6.69 -3.12 7.23
N ILE A 565 6.26 -2.60 8.38
CA ILE A 565 7.10 -2.47 9.57
C ILE A 565 6.47 -3.14 10.78
N ASN A 566 7.30 -3.70 11.66
CA ASN A 566 6.88 -4.29 12.92
C ASN A 566 6.80 -3.28 14.09
N SER A 567 7.09 -2.00 13.83
CA SER A 567 6.90 -0.91 14.80
C SER A 567 5.42 -0.78 15.19
N PRO A 568 5.10 -0.41 16.46
CA PRO A 568 3.73 -0.11 16.89
C PRO A 568 3.07 1.03 16.11
N HIS A 569 3.86 1.90 15.49
CA HIS A 569 3.41 3.14 14.88
C HIS A 569 3.90 3.26 13.43
N VAL A 570 2.97 3.58 12.53
CA VAL A 570 3.24 3.96 11.13
C VAL A 570 2.77 5.40 10.94
N LEU A 571 3.68 6.31 10.60
CA LEU A 571 3.36 7.70 10.27
C LEU A 571 3.43 7.93 8.76
N VAL A 572 2.32 8.37 8.17
CA VAL A 572 2.22 8.78 6.77
C VAL A 572 1.99 10.28 6.69
N ARG A 573 2.63 10.94 5.73
CA ARG A 573 2.52 12.38 5.52
C ARG A 573 2.32 12.69 4.04
N PHE A 574 1.42 13.62 3.75
CA PHE A 574 1.21 14.17 2.42
C PHE A 574 0.63 15.59 2.51
N ASN A 575 0.52 16.27 1.38
CA ASN A 575 -0.07 17.60 1.29
C ASN A 575 -1.37 17.52 0.50
N ALA A 576 -2.46 17.97 1.10
CA ALA A 576 -3.76 18.08 0.44
C ALA A 576 -3.81 19.35 -0.40
N PRO A 577 -4.33 19.29 -1.64
CA PRO A 577 -4.50 20.46 -2.47
C PRO A 577 -5.59 21.41 -1.91
N PRO A 578 -5.62 22.68 -2.36
CA PRO A 578 -6.70 23.61 -2.06
C PRO A 578 -8.09 23.06 -2.42
N GLY A 579 -9.09 23.38 -1.60
CA GLY A 579 -10.47 22.92 -1.74
C GLY A 579 -10.79 21.70 -0.90
N VAL A 580 -11.89 21.02 -1.25
CA VAL A 580 -12.32 19.78 -0.56
C VAL A 580 -11.71 18.59 -1.28
N SER A 581 -10.91 17.82 -0.55
CA SER A 581 -10.26 16.61 -1.06
C SER A 581 -10.75 15.38 -0.30
N TYR A 582 -10.75 14.23 -0.98
CA TYR A 582 -11.10 12.94 -0.42
C TYR A 582 -9.97 11.96 -0.71
N VAL A 583 -9.49 11.28 0.32
CA VAL A 583 -8.52 10.19 0.18
C VAL A 583 -9.06 8.92 0.84
N SER A 584 -8.72 7.77 0.25
CA SER A 584 -9.00 6.46 0.83
C SER A 584 -7.74 5.93 1.51
N LEU A 585 -7.87 5.54 2.77
CA LEU A 585 -6.82 4.95 3.59
C LEU A 585 -7.05 3.45 3.63
N VAL A 586 -6.07 2.67 3.18
CA VAL A 586 -6.10 1.21 3.23
C VAL A 586 -5.09 0.75 4.26
N LEU A 587 -5.54 0.06 5.29
CA LEU A 587 -4.66 -0.49 6.32
C LEU A 587 -4.23 -1.90 5.90
N LEU A 588 -2.95 -2.21 5.94
CA LEU A 588 -2.41 -3.50 5.49
C LEU A 588 -1.68 -4.20 6.63
N GLN A 589 -1.74 -5.53 6.59
CA GLN A 589 -0.97 -6.42 7.46
C GLN A 589 -0.34 -7.48 6.57
N TYR A 590 0.94 -7.78 6.79
CA TYR A 590 1.69 -8.72 5.94
C TYR A 590 1.10 -10.13 6.02
N GLU A 591 0.97 -10.63 7.25
CA GLU A 591 0.32 -11.91 7.56
C GLU A 591 -0.64 -11.70 8.72
N LYS A 592 -1.90 -12.13 8.53
CA LYS A 592 -2.93 -11.99 9.54
C LYS A 592 -3.21 -13.32 10.23
N VAL A 593 -2.67 -13.48 11.43
CA VAL A 593 -2.83 -14.68 12.26
C VAL A 593 -3.80 -14.52 13.43
N ARG A 594 -4.16 -13.29 13.80
CA ARG A 594 -5.02 -13.00 14.96
C ARG A 594 -5.78 -11.69 14.81
N ASP A 595 -6.70 -11.43 15.74
CA ASP A 595 -7.36 -10.14 15.90
C ASP A 595 -6.33 -9.05 16.21
N LEU A 596 -6.49 -7.89 15.57
CA LEU A 596 -5.61 -6.74 15.75
C LEU A 596 -6.45 -5.52 16.14
N HIS A 597 -6.23 -4.98 17.32
CA HIS A 597 -6.83 -3.72 17.73
C HIS A 597 -5.90 -2.57 17.32
N PHE A 598 -6.46 -1.46 16.86
CA PHE A 598 -5.66 -0.31 16.42
C PHE A 598 -6.37 1.02 16.66
N THR A 599 -5.57 2.09 16.59
CA THR A 599 -6.03 3.48 16.52
C THR A 599 -5.54 4.07 15.23
N LEU A 600 -6.44 4.68 14.45
CA LEU A 600 -6.09 5.50 13.30
C LEU A 600 -6.35 6.96 13.66
N ARG A 601 -5.32 7.81 13.57
CA ARG A 601 -5.40 9.24 13.90
C ARG A 601 -4.92 10.08 12.72
N ALA A 602 -5.67 11.13 12.39
CA ALA A 602 -5.31 12.08 11.35
C ALA A 602 -5.19 13.49 11.93
N HIS A 603 -4.12 14.20 11.53
CA HIS A 603 -3.83 15.58 11.92
C HIS A 603 -3.65 16.45 10.67
N SER A 604 -4.16 17.68 10.69
CA SER A 604 -3.95 18.63 9.59
C SER A 604 -4.07 20.10 10.00
N MET A 605 -3.56 20.99 9.13
CA MET A 605 -3.89 22.41 9.08
C MET A 605 -5.33 22.71 8.68
N ALA A 606 -6.01 21.76 8.02
CA ALA A 606 -7.38 21.90 7.56
C ALA A 606 -8.32 20.99 8.36
N PRO A 607 -9.62 21.33 8.53
CA PRO A 607 -10.61 20.44 9.10
C PRO A 607 -10.65 19.06 8.43
N LEU A 608 -10.81 18.02 9.24
CA LEU A 608 -10.79 16.62 8.82
C LEU A 608 -12.08 15.90 9.21
N THR A 609 -12.52 14.96 8.40
CA THR A 609 -13.57 13.99 8.76
C THR A 609 -13.13 12.60 8.33
N LEU A 610 -13.03 11.68 9.30
CA LEU A 610 -12.63 10.29 9.09
C LEU A 610 -13.86 9.40 9.25
N ALA A 611 -14.09 8.50 8.30
CA ALA A 611 -15.19 7.54 8.35
C ALA A 611 -14.75 6.18 7.78
N PRO A 612 -15.21 5.04 8.35
CA PRO A 612 -14.96 3.74 7.75
C PRO A 612 -15.68 3.63 6.40
N ILE A 613 -15.02 3.02 5.43
CA ILE A 613 -15.66 2.57 4.18
C ILE A 613 -16.20 1.17 4.48
N PRO A 614 -17.53 0.93 4.48
CA PRO A 614 -18.09 -0.37 4.80
C PRO A 614 -17.79 -1.41 3.71
N GLN A 615 -17.90 -2.70 4.05
CA GLN A 615 -17.99 -3.76 3.04
C GLN A 615 -19.40 -3.79 2.47
N LEU A 616 -19.52 -4.23 1.21
CA LEU A 616 -20.84 -4.40 0.60
C LEU A 616 -21.53 -5.64 1.22
N PRO A 617 -22.82 -5.53 1.58
CA PRO A 617 -23.50 -6.55 2.37
C PRO A 617 -23.83 -7.84 1.60
N HIS A 618 -23.92 -7.77 0.26
CA HIS A 618 -24.24 -8.93 -0.57
C HIS A 618 -23.01 -9.34 -1.37
N ARG A 619 -22.55 -10.57 -1.14
CA ARG A 619 -21.44 -11.18 -1.86
C ARG A 619 -21.81 -12.58 -2.30
N GLN A 620 -21.53 -12.90 -3.57
CA GLN A 620 -21.60 -14.26 -4.07
C GLN A 620 -20.30 -14.60 -4.79
N GLN A 621 -19.84 -15.83 -4.59
CA GLN A 621 -18.59 -16.31 -5.15
C GLN A 621 -18.83 -17.67 -5.81
N LEU A 622 -18.34 -17.83 -7.04
CA LEU A 622 -18.44 -19.05 -7.83
C LEU A 622 -17.04 -19.48 -8.26
N ALA A 623 -16.76 -20.78 -8.13
CA ALA A 623 -15.60 -21.38 -8.78
C ALA A 623 -15.94 -21.63 -10.25
N GLY A 624 -14.97 -21.35 -11.13
CA GLY A 624 -15.06 -21.61 -12.56
C GLY A 624 -13.75 -22.17 -13.09
N GLU A 625 -13.78 -22.65 -14.33
CA GLU A 625 -12.61 -23.17 -15.02
C GLU A 625 -12.66 -22.77 -16.50
N TRP A 626 -11.50 -22.43 -17.06
CA TRP A 626 -11.28 -22.47 -18.50
C TRP A 626 -10.74 -23.86 -18.84
N ASP A 627 -11.55 -24.67 -19.51
CA ASP A 627 -11.22 -26.00 -20.03
C ASP A 627 -11.09 -25.98 -21.56
N ASP A 628 -10.92 -27.15 -22.18
CA ASP A 628 -10.78 -27.29 -23.63
C ASP A 628 -12.00 -26.77 -24.43
N GLN A 629 -13.16 -26.58 -23.78
CA GLN A 629 -14.38 -26.09 -24.40
C GLN A 629 -14.66 -24.62 -24.10
N THR A 630 -14.03 -24.06 -23.07
CA THR A 630 -14.34 -22.73 -22.53
C THR A 630 -13.15 -21.77 -22.55
N CYS A 631 -11.98 -22.19 -23.02
CA CYS A 631 -10.79 -21.34 -23.21
C CYS A 631 -10.89 -20.47 -24.48
N GLY A 632 -11.90 -19.59 -24.56
CA GLY A 632 -12.29 -18.85 -25.75
C GLY A 632 -11.38 -17.69 -26.15
N GLY A 633 -10.53 -17.19 -25.25
CA GLY A 633 -9.65 -16.05 -25.48
C GLY A 633 -10.40 -14.71 -25.53
N SER A 634 -9.75 -13.65 -26.02
CA SER A 634 -10.31 -12.29 -26.04
C SER A 634 -11.30 -12.04 -27.19
N ALA A 635 -12.03 -10.92 -27.13
CA ALA A 635 -13.11 -10.58 -28.08
C ALA A 635 -12.68 -10.39 -29.55
N VAL A 636 -11.38 -10.43 -29.84
CA VAL A 636 -10.86 -10.47 -31.22
C VAL A 636 -10.85 -11.88 -31.81
N HIS A 637 -11.04 -12.91 -30.99
CA HIS A 637 -11.02 -14.31 -31.41
C HIS A 637 -12.43 -14.84 -31.68
N ALA A 638 -12.56 -15.73 -32.67
CA ALA A 638 -13.82 -16.36 -33.04
C ALA A 638 -14.44 -17.21 -31.91
N SER A 639 -13.60 -17.74 -31.02
CA SER A 639 -13.98 -18.56 -29.86
C SER A 639 -14.39 -17.75 -28.63
N PHE A 640 -14.44 -16.40 -28.69
CA PHE A 640 -14.77 -15.59 -27.50
C PHE A 640 -16.09 -15.98 -26.83
N GLY A 641 -17.10 -16.37 -27.61
CA GLY A 641 -18.41 -16.80 -27.11
C GLY A 641 -18.37 -18.07 -26.26
N ASP A 642 -17.28 -18.85 -26.34
CA ASP A 642 -17.08 -20.10 -25.61
C ASP A 642 -16.67 -19.86 -24.15
N ASN A 643 -16.11 -18.69 -23.84
CA ASN A 643 -15.70 -18.31 -22.49
C ASN A 643 -16.82 -18.53 -21.46
N PRO A 644 -16.48 -18.86 -20.18
CA PRO A 644 -17.45 -18.95 -19.11
C PRO A 644 -18.23 -17.63 -18.94
N GLN A 645 -19.56 -17.75 -18.89
CA GLN A 645 -20.46 -16.61 -18.71
C GLN A 645 -21.42 -16.87 -17.57
N TYR A 646 -21.80 -15.81 -16.87
CA TYR A 646 -22.64 -15.89 -15.68
C TYR A 646 -23.75 -14.85 -15.75
N LYS A 647 -24.97 -15.28 -15.46
CA LYS A 647 -26.14 -14.43 -15.36
C LYS A 647 -26.15 -13.78 -13.98
N LEU A 648 -26.00 -12.46 -13.96
CA LEU A 648 -26.19 -11.61 -12.79
C LEU A 648 -27.61 -11.03 -12.85
N THR A 649 -28.43 -11.34 -11.85
CA THR A 649 -29.82 -10.84 -11.77
C THR A 649 -29.96 -9.95 -10.53
N ILE A 650 -30.41 -8.72 -10.76
CA ILE A 650 -30.68 -7.74 -9.71
C ILE A 650 -32.20 -7.52 -9.67
N PRO A 651 -32.90 -7.95 -8.60
CA PRO A 651 -34.36 -7.88 -8.54
C PRO A 651 -34.93 -6.46 -8.67
N ALA A 652 -36.09 -6.33 -9.32
CA ALA A 652 -36.87 -5.09 -9.31
C ALA A 652 -37.34 -4.79 -7.87
N GLY A 653 -37.10 -3.56 -7.39
CA GLY A 653 -37.34 -3.17 -5.99
C GLY A 653 -36.12 -3.26 -5.07
N ALA A 654 -34.98 -3.77 -5.55
CA ALA A 654 -33.69 -3.73 -4.85
C ALA A 654 -32.99 -2.36 -4.96
N SER A 655 -33.72 -1.31 -5.33
CA SER A 655 -33.21 0.07 -5.21
C SER A 655 -33.05 0.40 -3.74
N ASN A 656 -31.90 0.96 -3.35
CA ASN A 656 -31.79 1.63 -2.05
C ASN A 656 -32.97 2.61 -1.89
N ASP A 657 -33.58 2.68 -0.71
CA ASP A 657 -34.75 3.54 -0.36
C ASP A 657 -34.61 5.04 -0.72
N GLN A 658 -33.49 5.46 -1.31
CA GLN A 658 -33.13 6.83 -1.67
C GLN A 658 -32.89 7.06 -3.17
N GLY A 659 -33.12 6.07 -4.05
CA GLY A 659 -32.92 6.26 -5.51
C GLY A 659 -31.46 6.41 -5.95
N LEU A 660 -30.51 5.98 -5.12
CA LEU A 660 -29.08 5.97 -5.43
C LEU A 660 -28.75 4.83 -6.41
N PRO A 661 -27.79 5.03 -7.35
CA PRO A 661 -27.37 3.99 -8.29
C PRO A 661 -26.82 2.77 -7.57
N VAL A 662 -26.98 1.60 -8.20
CA VAL A 662 -26.35 0.37 -7.76
C VAL A 662 -24.83 0.55 -7.78
N THR A 663 -24.18 0.27 -6.66
CA THR A 663 -22.72 0.22 -6.57
C THR A 663 -22.26 -1.20 -6.25
N GLY A 664 -21.18 -1.60 -6.90
CA GLY A 664 -20.63 -2.93 -6.71
C GLY A 664 -19.27 -3.15 -7.37
N MET A 665 -18.78 -4.37 -7.22
CA MET A 665 -17.52 -4.83 -7.80
C MET A 665 -17.67 -6.28 -8.26
N ALA A 666 -17.26 -6.57 -9.49
CA ALA A 666 -17.01 -7.93 -9.96
C ALA A 666 -15.50 -8.17 -10.00
N MET A 667 -15.07 -9.35 -9.56
CA MET A 667 -13.66 -9.69 -9.36
C MET A 667 -13.40 -11.08 -9.91
N LEU A 668 -12.32 -11.23 -10.65
CA LEU A 668 -11.87 -12.50 -11.19
C LEU A 668 -10.47 -12.76 -10.67
N GLU A 669 -10.30 -13.85 -9.93
CA GLU A 669 -9.01 -14.29 -9.37
C GLU A 669 -8.65 -15.64 -10.02
N ALA A 670 -7.52 -15.72 -10.71
CA ALA A 670 -6.98 -16.86 -11.43
C ALA A 670 -5.51 -17.12 -11.06
N GLY A 671 -4.94 -18.22 -11.56
CA GLY A 671 -3.51 -18.53 -11.39
C GLY A 671 -2.57 -17.48 -11.98
N THR A 672 -1.31 -17.46 -11.51
CA THR A 672 -0.31 -16.41 -11.79
C THR A 672 0.23 -16.39 -13.22
N ASP A 673 -0.23 -17.28 -14.09
CA ASP A 673 0.28 -17.51 -15.44
C ASP A 673 -0.64 -16.97 -16.54
N LYS A 674 -1.72 -16.25 -16.17
CA LYS A 674 -2.79 -15.86 -17.10
C LYS A 674 -3.07 -14.37 -17.07
N GLN A 675 -3.32 -13.83 -18.26
CA GLN A 675 -3.87 -12.50 -18.44
C GLN A 675 -5.39 -12.62 -18.56
N VAL A 676 -6.12 -12.06 -17.60
CA VAL A 676 -7.58 -12.24 -17.44
C VAL A 676 -8.34 -10.92 -17.56
N ASN A 677 -9.62 -11.01 -17.90
CA ASN A 677 -10.51 -9.87 -18.05
C ASN A 677 -11.95 -10.24 -17.66
N LEU A 678 -12.69 -9.24 -17.18
CA LEU A 678 -14.12 -9.31 -16.94
C LEU A 678 -14.86 -8.26 -17.76
N VAL A 679 -15.91 -8.68 -18.45
CA VAL A 679 -16.85 -7.79 -19.14
C VAL A 679 -18.27 -8.06 -18.65
N VAL A 680 -19.03 -7.01 -18.40
CA VAL A 680 -20.43 -7.08 -17.99
C VAL A 680 -21.31 -6.45 -19.07
N VAL A 681 -22.28 -7.21 -19.58
CA VAL A 681 -23.16 -6.83 -20.69
C VAL A 681 -24.62 -6.92 -20.26
N ARG A 682 -25.50 -6.05 -20.77
CA ARG A 682 -26.96 -6.15 -20.51
C ARG A 682 -27.58 -7.37 -21.21
N GLY A 683 -28.54 -8.02 -20.55
CA GLY A 683 -29.46 -8.98 -21.17
C GLY A 683 -29.55 -10.34 -20.49
N GLY A 684 -28.57 -10.73 -19.67
CA GLY A 684 -28.61 -12.01 -18.92
C GLY A 684 -28.62 -13.28 -19.79
N LEU A 685 -28.33 -13.14 -21.09
CA LEU A 685 -28.28 -14.22 -22.07
C LEU A 685 -26.82 -14.47 -22.50
N ARG A 686 -26.57 -15.63 -23.12
CA ARG A 686 -25.26 -15.96 -23.68
C ARG A 686 -24.87 -14.93 -24.75
N VAL A 687 -23.69 -14.37 -24.64
CA VAL A 687 -23.14 -13.36 -25.56
C VAL A 687 -22.03 -14.00 -26.39
N ALA A 688 -22.25 -14.11 -27.69
CA ALA A 688 -21.22 -14.62 -28.60
C ALA A 688 -20.27 -13.52 -29.09
N SER A 689 -20.77 -12.30 -29.30
CA SER A 689 -19.99 -11.16 -29.77
C SER A 689 -20.32 -9.91 -28.94
N LEU A 690 -19.30 -9.11 -28.63
CA LEU A 690 -19.46 -7.91 -27.81
C LEU A 690 -19.98 -6.74 -28.66
N SER A 691 -20.99 -6.05 -28.15
CA SER A 691 -21.42 -4.75 -28.67
C SER A 691 -21.12 -3.68 -27.64
N TYR A 692 -20.37 -2.66 -28.03
CA TYR A 692 -20.04 -1.52 -27.15
C TYR A 692 -21.30 -0.83 -26.59
N ARG A 693 -22.43 -0.85 -27.32
CA ARG A 693 -23.69 -0.27 -26.86
C ARG A 693 -24.33 -1.01 -25.68
N ASN A 694 -24.03 -2.30 -25.52
CA ASN A 694 -24.63 -3.15 -24.50
C ASN A 694 -23.68 -3.45 -23.33
N THR A 695 -22.38 -3.17 -23.48
CA THR A 695 -21.39 -3.26 -22.40
C THR A 695 -21.70 -2.20 -21.34
N VAL A 696 -21.81 -2.65 -20.10
CA VAL A 696 -22.12 -1.81 -18.93
C VAL A 696 -20.85 -1.45 -18.18
N SER A 697 -19.94 -2.42 -18.05
CA SER A 697 -18.65 -2.22 -17.39
C SER A 697 -17.67 -3.30 -17.84
N ASP A 698 -16.38 -3.00 -17.70
CA ASP A 698 -15.28 -3.92 -17.93
C ASP A 698 -14.12 -3.65 -16.96
N SER A 699 -13.22 -4.63 -16.80
CA SER A 699 -12.05 -4.49 -15.93
C SER A 699 -10.88 -3.72 -16.57
N GLY A 700 -11.06 -3.09 -17.74
CA GLY A 700 -10.00 -2.44 -18.50
C GLY A 700 -9.16 -3.43 -19.31
N PRO A 701 -7.85 -3.16 -19.49
CA PRO A 701 -6.93 -4.10 -20.14
C PRO A 701 -6.89 -5.46 -19.45
N TYR A 702 -6.41 -6.48 -20.16
CA TYR A 702 -6.13 -7.78 -19.55
C TYR A 702 -5.03 -7.63 -18.49
N SER A 703 -5.29 -8.13 -17.29
CA SER A 703 -4.40 -8.03 -16.11
C SER A 703 -3.91 -9.41 -15.68
N GLU A 704 -2.75 -9.47 -15.04
CA GLU A 704 -2.15 -10.72 -14.60
C GLU A 704 -2.86 -11.27 -13.37
N SER A 705 -3.33 -12.52 -13.46
CA SER A 705 -3.95 -13.30 -12.38
C SER A 705 -5.27 -12.76 -11.85
N THR A 706 -5.40 -11.47 -11.56
CA THR A 706 -6.58 -10.86 -10.94
C THR A 706 -7.02 -9.62 -11.68
N CYS A 707 -8.33 -9.46 -11.91
CA CYS A 707 -8.91 -8.22 -12.43
C CYS A 707 -10.11 -7.74 -11.60
N PHE A 708 -10.34 -6.43 -11.63
CA PHE A 708 -11.40 -5.75 -10.88
C PHE A 708 -12.28 -4.97 -11.86
N CYS A 709 -13.56 -5.28 -11.90
CA CYS A 709 -14.56 -4.67 -12.77
C CYS A 709 -15.56 -3.87 -11.91
N PRO A 710 -15.40 -2.54 -11.80
CA PRO A 710 -16.28 -1.71 -10.99
C PRO A 710 -17.69 -1.67 -11.60
N LEU A 711 -18.71 -1.96 -10.81
CA LEU A 711 -20.11 -1.94 -11.24
C LEU A 711 -20.72 -0.61 -10.78
N SER A 712 -20.65 0.41 -11.62
CA SER A 712 -21.03 1.80 -11.32
C SER A 712 -22.36 2.23 -11.94
N ALA A 713 -22.64 3.55 -11.92
CA ALA A 713 -23.92 4.25 -12.06
C ALA A 713 -24.91 3.81 -13.16
N ASP A 714 -24.47 3.09 -14.18
CA ASP A 714 -25.32 2.54 -15.23
C ASP A 714 -25.97 1.20 -14.86
N LEU A 715 -25.57 0.59 -13.74
CA LEU A 715 -26.18 -0.64 -13.25
C LEU A 715 -27.54 -0.31 -12.61
N SER A 716 -28.58 -0.91 -13.16
CA SER A 716 -29.98 -0.79 -12.72
C SER A 716 -30.51 -2.18 -12.35
N PRO A 717 -31.65 -2.29 -11.67
CA PRO A 717 -32.35 -3.56 -11.59
C PRO A 717 -32.55 -4.17 -12.99
N GLY A 718 -32.30 -5.47 -13.13
CA GLY A 718 -32.29 -6.15 -14.42
C GLY A 718 -31.36 -7.34 -14.48
N GLU A 719 -31.20 -7.87 -15.69
CA GLU A 719 -30.37 -9.05 -15.98
C GLU A 719 -29.13 -8.66 -16.79
N TYR A 720 -27.99 -9.21 -16.38
CA TYR A 720 -26.68 -8.94 -16.94
C TYR A 720 -25.92 -10.23 -17.16
N THR A 721 -24.99 -10.21 -18.12
CA THR A 721 -24.08 -11.31 -18.42
C THR A 721 -22.67 -10.88 -18.08
N VAL A 722 -22.05 -11.58 -17.13
CA VAL A 722 -20.66 -11.42 -16.72
C VAL A 722 -19.83 -12.45 -17.47
N ILE A 723 -18.84 -12.02 -18.24
CA ILE A 723 -18.00 -12.87 -19.09
C ILE A 723 -16.59 -12.86 -18.51
N ALA A 724 -16.04 -14.04 -18.22
CA ALA A 724 -14.68 -14.21 -17.75
C ALA A 724 -13.82 -14.77 -18.87
N SER A 725 -12.81 -14.03 -19.32
CA SER A 725 -11.98 -14.42 -20.48
C SER A 725 -10.49 -14.29 -20.20
N THR A 726 -9.72 -15.12 -20.90
CA THR A 726 -8.26 -15.00 -21.03
C THR A 726 -7.88 -14.18 -22.25
N HIS A 727 -6.65 -13.65 -22.30
CA HIS A 727 -6.21 -12.85 -23.44
C HIS A 727 -6.10 -13.69 -24.72
N GLN A 728 -5.49 -14.87 -24.61
CA GLN A 728 -5.29 -15.83 -25.70
C GLN A 728 -6.22 -17.05 -25.54
N PRO A 729 -6.74 -17.62 -26.65
CA PRO A 729 -7.45 -18.89 -26.63
C PRO A 729 -6.56 -20.05 -26.16
N GLY A 730 -7.16 -21.15 -25.70
CA GLY A 730 -6.42 -22.36 -25.32
C GLY A 730 -5.79 -22.30 -23.91
N GLN A 731 -5.90 -21.18 -23.20
CA GLN A 731 -5.36 -21.04 -21.84
C GLN A 731 -6.28 -21.70 -20.82
N ARG A 732 -5.87 -22.87 -20.30
CA ARG A 732 -6.63 -23.65 -19.32
C ARG A 732 -6.32 -23.27 -17.89
N GLY A 733 -7.31 -23.26 -17.00
CA GLY A 733 -7.10 -23.18 -15.56
C GLY A 733 -8.31 -22.77 -14.75
N ALA A 734 -8.26 -23.03 -13.44
CA ALA A 734 -9.30 -22.65 -12.51
C ALA A 734 -9.26 -21.15 -12.18
N PHE A 735 -10.42 -20.60 -11.85
CA PHE A 735 -10.58 -19.25 -11.35
C PHE A 735 -11.73 -19.14 -10.36
N LYS A 736 -11.80 -17.98 -9.71
CA LYS A 736 -12.83 -17.60 -8.76
C LYS A 736 -13.46 -16.30 -9.21
N LEU A 737 -14.75 -16.33 -9.50
CA LEU A 737 -15.55 -15.14 -9.78
C LEU A 737 -16.25 -14.70 -8.50
N SER A 738 -16.02 -13.46 -8.06
CA SER A 738 -16.73 -12.85 -6.95
C SER A 738 -17.51 -11.63 -7.43
N VAL A 739 -18.75 -11.49 -7.01
CA VAL A 739 -19.54 -10.27 -7.20
C VAL A 739 -19.96 -9.76 -5.83
N GLU A 740 -19.85 -8.46 -5.64
CA GLU A 740 -20.22 -7.75 -4.42
C GLU A 740 -21.11 -6.56 -4.80
N LEU A 741 -22.32 -6.47 -4.24
CA LEU A 741 -23.27 -5.38 -4.51
C LEU A 741 -23.87 -4.82 -3.21
N GLY A 742 -24.29 -3.55 -3.26
CA GLY A 742 -25.05 -2.91 -2.18
C GLY A 742 -26.41 -3.56 -1.91
N GLN A 743 -27.02 -4.18 -2.92
CA GLN A 743 -28.34 -4.80 -2.84
C GLN A 743 -28.32 -6.30 -3.16
N PRO A 744 -29.38 -7.07 -2.81
CA PRO A 744 -29.44 -8.50 -3.11
C PRO A 744 -29.36 -8.78 -4.61
N PHE A 745 -28.71 -9.87 -4.97
CA PHE A 745 -28.62 -10.35 -6.34
C PHE A 745 -28.43 -11.87 -6.37
N THR A 746 -28.58 -12.44 -7.57
CA THR A 746 -28.22 -13.84 -7.83
C THR A 746 -27.23 -13.92 -8.97
N LEU A 747 -26.21 -14.76 -8.82
CA LEU A 747 -25.25 -15.10 -9.85
C LEU A 747 -25.35 -16.59 -10.20
N ALA A 748 -25.51 -16.93 -11.48
CA ALA A 748 -25.60 -18.31 -11.94
C ALA A 748 -24.84 -18.51 -13.25
N ALA A 749 -24.22 -19.66 -13.47
CA ALA A 749 -23.54 -19.96 -14.73
C ALA A 749 -24.55 -20.03 -15.89
N ILE A 750 -24.21 -19.43 -17.04
CA ILE A 750 -24.95 -19.56 -18.28
C ILE A 750 -24.38 -20.77 -19.03
N PRO A 751 -25.21 -21.78 -19.37
CA PRO A 751 -24.74 -22.96 -20.08
C PRO A 751 -24.02 -22.62 -21.40
N PRO A 752 -23.03 -23.42 -21.82
CA PRO A 752 -22.45 -23.36 -23.17
C PRO A 752 -23.49 -23.35 -24.29
N GLU A 753 -23.12 -22.78 -25.43
CA GLU A 753 -23.97 -22.87 -26.63
C GLU A 753 -24.18 -24.35 -26.99
N GLY A 754 -25.44 -24.74 -27.14
CA GLY A 754 -25.79 -26.14 -27.39
C GLY A 754 -25.57 -27.08 -26.20
N ALA A 755 -25.52 -26.58 -24.96
CA ALA A 755 -25.48 -27.43 -23.78
C ALA A 755 -26.65 -28.44 -23.77
N GLY A 756 -26.32 -29.73 -23.61
CA GLY A 756 -27.30 -30.83 -23.69
C GLY A 756 -27.72 -31.22 -25.11
N MET A 757 -27.11 -30.63 -26.16
CA MET A 757 -27.37 -30.95 -27.57
C MET A 757 -26.21 -31.74 -28.20
N TYR A 758 -26.52 -32.49 -29.25
CA TYR A 758 -25.52 -33.09 -30.15
C TYR A 758 -24.79 -31.99 -30.91
N ARG A 759 -23.46 -32.04 -30.92
CA ARG A 759 -22.59 -31.09 -31.63
C ARG A 759 -21.99 -31.73 -32.87
N ARG A 760 -22.23 -31.14 -34.05
CA ARG A 760 -21.60 -31.56 -35.32
C ARG A 760 -20.91 -30.37 -35.98
N VAL A 761 -19.63 -30.55 -36.33
CA VAL A 761 -18.84 -29.52 -37.02
C VAL A 761 -18.78 -29.83 -38.50
N VAL A 762 -19.10 -28.84 -39.31
CA VAL A 762 -19.03 -28.85 -40.77
C VAL A 762 -17.94 -27.86 -41.19
N ARG A 763 -17.06 -28.27 -42.09
CA ARG A 763 -15.97 -27.44 -42.61
C ARG A 763 -16.05 -27.41 -44.12
N GLY A 764 -15.76 -26.25 -44.71
CA GLY A 764 -15.70 -26.07 -46.15
C GLY A 764 -15.03 -24.75 -46.51
N ALA A 765 -15.14 -24.34 -47.78
CA ALA A 765 -14.60 -23.07 -48.24
C ALA A 765 -15.53 -22.42 -49.28
N TRP A 766 -15.58 -21.09 -49.28
CA TRP A 766 -16.04 -20.32 -50.43
C TRP A 766 -14.90 -20.23 -51.44
N VAL A 767 -15.19 -20.59 -52.68
CA VAL A 767 -14.25 -20.63 -53.79
C VAL A 767 -14.78 -19.70 -54.88
N ARG A 768 -13.95 -18.72 -55.26
CA ARG A 768 -14.30 -17.72 -56.27
C ARG A 768 -14.67 -18.40 -57.59
N GLY A 769 -15.78 -17.96 -58.18
CA GLY A 769 -16.28 -18.48 -59.47
C GLY A 769 -16.92 -19.88 -59.39
N VAL A 770 -16.91 -20.54 -58.22
CA VAL A 770 -17.50 -21.88 -58.05
C VAL A 770 -18.74 -21.80 -57.17
N ASN A 771 -18.59 -21.36 -55.93
CA ASN A 771 -19.67 -21.33 -54.93
C ASN A 771 -19.66 -20.05 -54.07
N ALA A 772 -18.76 -19.09 -54.29
CA ALA A 772 -18.77 -17.79 -53.61
C ALA A 772 -19.76 -16.81 -54.26
N MET A 773 -21.07 -17.04 -54.13
CA MET A 773 -22.08 -16.31 -54.90
C MET A 773 -22.64 -15.06 -54.22
N GLY A 774 -22.33 -14.84 -52.94
CA GLY A 774 -22.75 -13.61 -52.24
C GLY A 774 -24.20 -13.64 -51.78
N ASN A 775 -24.77 -12.46 -51.54
CA ASN A 775 -26.12 -12.26 -51.02
C ASN A 775 -27.22 -12.49 -52.09
N PRO A 776 -28.49 -12.71 -51.69
CA PRO A 776 -29.57 -13.04 -52.63
C PRO A 776 -30.03 -11.88 -53.52
N SER A 777 -29.61 -10.64 -53.23
CA SER A 777 -30.04 -9.43 -53.96
C SER A 777 -29.28 -9.24 -55.28
N ASP A 778 -28.05 -9.73 -55.37
CA ASP A 778 -27.20 -9.50 -56.55
C ASP A 778 -27.62 -10.41 -57.73
N HIS A 779 -28.00 -11.67 -57.48
CA HIS A 779 -28.62 -12.59 -58.45
C HIS A 779 -29.33 -13.75 -57.72
N ALA A 780 -30.66 -13.74 -57.65
CA ALA A 780 -31.45 -14.71 -56.87
C ALA A 780 -31.22 -16.18 -57.29
N ASP A 781 -30.98 -16.45 -58.58
CA ASP A 781 -30.76 -17.81 -59.11
C ASP A 781 -29.37 -18.39 -58.75
N ASP A 782 -28.38 -17.53 -58.51
CA ASP A 782 -27.02 -17.94 -58.13
C ASP A 782 -26.86 -18.15 -56.61
N TYR A 783 -27.75 -17.57 -55.79
CA TYR A 783 -27.64 -17.63 -54.33
C TYR A 783 -27.59 -19.07 -53.78
N MET A 784 -28.38 -19.98 -54.37
CA MET A 784 -28.41 -21.40 -53.96
C MET A 784 -27.15 -22.17 -54.32
N ARG A 785 -26.24 -21.60 -55.12
CA ARG A 785 -24.92 -22.19 -55.39
C ARG A 785 -23.89 -21.88 -54.29
N ASN A 786 -24.25 -21.04 -53.31
CA ASN A 786 -23.45 -20.92 -52.10
C ASN A 786 -23.31 -22.28 -51.40
N PRO A 787 -22.21 -22.51 -50.63
CA PRO A 787 -22.03 -23.75 -49.90
C PRO A 787 -23.25 -24.08 -49.06
N SER A 788 -23.81 -25.26 -49.29
CA SER A 788 -25.10 -25.64 -48.72
C SER A 788 -25.06 -27.07 -48.19
N TYR A 789 -25.82 -27.33 -47.14
CA TYR A 789 -25.88 -28.62 -46.47
C TYR A 789 -27.32 -29.05 -46.22
N LEU A 790 -27.60 -30.32 -46.50
CA LEU A 790 -28.87 -30.95 -46.26
C LEU A 790 -28.92 -31.48 -44.83
N LEU A 791 -29.90 -31.02 -44.06
CA LEU A 791 -30.19 -31.43 -42.69
C LEU A 791 -31.43 -32.34 -42.71
N THR A 792 -31.25 -33.64 -42.44
CA THR A 792 -32.35 -34.61 -42.42
C THR A 792 -32.80 -34.86 -40.98
N LEU A 793 -34.08 -34.62 -40.72
CA LEU A 793 -34.72 -34.77 -39.40
C LEU A 793 -35.76 -35.91 -39.43
N HIS A 794 -35.81 -36.71 -38.37
CA HIS A 794 -36.78 -37.81 -38.22
C HIS A 794 -37.91 -37.51 -37.23
N GLU A 795 -37.75 -36.51 -36.38
CA GLU A 795 -38.72 -36.05 -35.38
C GLU A 795 -38.59 -34.53 -35.20
N PRO A 796 -39.51 -33.86 -34.48
CA PRO A 796 -39.34 -32.44 -34.16
C PRO A 796 -38.06 -32.20 -33.36
N THR A 797 -37.18 -31.35 -33.89
CA THR A 797 -35.81 -31.13 -33.38
C THR A 797 -35.58 -29.64 -33.18
N GLU A 798 -35.04 -29.27 -32.03
CA GLU A 798 -34.50 -27.93 -31.81
C GLU A 798 -33.07 -27.84 -32.29
N ILE A 799 -32.79 -26.85 -33.13
CA ILE A 799 -31.48 -26.63 -33.72
C ILE A 799 -30.97 -25.22 -33.47
N THR A 800 -29.67 -25.08 -33.28
CA THR A 800 -28.94 -23.84 -33.51
C THR A 800 -27.73 -24.13 -34.38
N LEU A 801 -27.36 -23.19 -35.24
CA LEU A 801 -26.30 -23.34 -36.23
C LEU A 801 -25.50 -22.05 -36.25
N ARG A 802 -24.22 -22.16 -35.88
CA ARG A 802 -23.24 -21.07 -35.93
C ARG A 802 -22.34 -21.22 -37.15
N LEU A 803 -22.20 -20.17 -37.96
CA LEU A 803 -21.29 -20.09 -39.09
C LEU A 803 -20.19 -19.07 -38.80
N GLN A 804 -18.94 -19.48 -38.99
CA GLN A 804 -17.74 -18.69 -38.72
C GLN A 804 -16.74 -18.80 -39.88
N ALA A 805 -15.93 -17.75 -40.07
CA ALA A 805 -14.84 -17.72 -41.05
C ALA A 805 -13.55 -17.22 -40.38
N PRO A 806 -12.95 -18.01 -39.46
CA PRO A 806 -11.88 -17.52 -38.57
C PRO A 806 -10.55 -17.23 -39.29
N HIS A 807 -10.39 -17.62 -40.55
CA HIS A 807 -9.15 -17.48 -41.32
C HIS A 807 -9.26 -16.44 -42.46
N ILE A 808 -10.33 -15.65 -42.49
CA ILE A 808 -10.52 -14.57 -43.46
C ILE A 808 -10.41 -13.24 -42.72
N ASP A 809 -9.43 -12.41 -43.10
CA ASP A 809 -9.17 -11.10 -42.50
C ASP A 809 -9.15 -10.00 -43.59
N PRO A 810 -10.01 -8.97 -43.50
CA PRO A 810 -11.05 -8.76 -42.50
C PRO A 810 -12.17 -9.81 -42.57
N SER A 811 -12.81 -10.07 -41.42
CA SER A 811 -13.94 -11.01 -41.35
C SER A 811 -15.05 -10.60 -42.32
N PRO A 812 -15.51 -11.48 -43.23
CA PRO A 812 -16.54 -11.13 -44.18
C PRO A 812 -17.89 -11.00 -43.47
N ALA A 813 -18.80 -10.20 -44.02
CA ALA A 813 -20.16 -10.17 -43.52
C ALA A 813 -20.87 -11.49 -43.90
N LEU A 814 -21.27 -12.26 -42.88
CA LEU A 814 -21.81 -13.63 -43.03
C LEU A 814 -23.33 -13.66 -42.82
N ASN A 815 -23.99 -14.61 -43.47
CA ASN A 815 -25.36 -15.03 -43.18
C ASN A 815 -25.50 -16.54 -43.35
N VAL A 816 -26.28 -17.16 -42.46
CA VAL A 816 -26.80 -18.51 -42.65
C VAL A 816 -28.32 -18.48 -42.68
N THR A 817 -28.89 -19.14 -43.70
CA THR A 817 -30.34 -19.28 -43.83
C THR A 817 -30.71 -20.76 -44.04
N LEU A 818 -31.66 -21.23 -43.24
CA LEU A 818 -32.29 -22.54 -43.36
C LEU A 818 -33.54 -22.43 -44.22
N PHE A 819 -33.65 -23.27 -45.24
CA PHE A 819 -34.85 -23.41 -46.05
C PHE A 819 -35.52 -24.76 -45.83
N ALA A 820 -36.83 -24.75 -45.65
CA ALA A 820 -37.66 -25.94 -45.68
C ALA A 820 -37.78 -26.45 -47.12
N ARG A 821 -37.46 -27.74 -47.33
CA ARG A 821 -37.62 -28.40 -48.62
C ARG A 821 -38.95 -29.15 -48.65
N ASP A 822 -39.90 -28.65 -49.44
CA ASP A 822 -41.13 -29.39 -49.77
C ASP A 822 -40.87 -30.20 -51.06
N LEU A 823 -40.82 -31.52 -50.94
CA LEU A 823 -40.62 -32.43 -52.07
C LEU A 823 -41.90 -32.61 -52.92
N THR A 824 -43.03 -32.07 -52.48
CA THR A 824 -44.37 -32.33 -53.06
C THR A 824 -44.98 -31.13 -53.78
N ARG A 825 -44.40 -29.92 -53.67
CA ARG A 825 -44.86 -28.70 -54.36
C ARG A 825 -43.69 -27.92 -54.97
N SER A 826 -43.99 -27.07 -55.96
CA SER A 826 -43.11 -26.20 -56.77
C SER A 826 -41.79 -25.75 -56.08
N PRO A 827 -40.64 -25.65 -56.78
CA PRO A 827 -39.27 -25.69 -56.22
C PRO A 827 -38.83 -24.42 -55.46
N ARG A 828 -39.75 -23.64 -54.90
CA ARG A 828 -39.41 -22.47 -54.08
C ARG A 828 -39.18 -22.90 -52.64
N HIS A 829 -37.90 -22.99 -52.28
CA HIS A 829 -37.39 -23.10 -50.91
C HIS A 829 -38.03 -22.03 -50.02
N ARG A 830 -38.72 -22.45 -48.94
CA ARG A 830 -39.32 -21.52 -47.97
C ARG A 830 -38.36 -21.31 -46.81
N GLU A 831 -38.04 -20.06 -46.49
CA GLU A 831 -37.20 -19.74 -45.33
C GLU A 831 -37.85 -20.27 -44.04
N ALA A 832 -37.09 -21.09 -43.30
CA ALA A 832 -37.46 -21.65 -42.01
C ALA A 832 -36.82 -20.89 -40.85
N ALA A 833 -35.57 -20.48 -41.01
CA ALA A 833 -34.84 -19.65 -40.04
C ALA A 833 -33.68 -18.94 -40.73
N THR A 834 -33.28 -17.78 -40.22
CA THR A 834 -32.09 -17.07 -40.69
C THR A 834 -31.31 -16.50 -39.50
N SER A 835 -30.01 -16.29 -39.67
CA SER A 835 -29.20 -15.55 -38.69
C SER A 835 -29.49 -14.05 -38.69
N GLY A 836 -30.34 -13.57 -39.60
CA GLY A 836 -30.74 -12.17 -39.73
C GLY A 836 -29.90 -11.41 -40.75
N SER A 837 -29.62 -10.13 -40.50
CA SER A 837 -28.76 -9.32 -41.37
C SER A 837 -27.34 -9.92 -41.50
N TYR A 838 -26.64 -9.56 -42.57
CA TYR A 838 -25.24 -9.93 -42.72
C TYR A 838 -24.38 -9.20 -41.68
N VAL A 839 -23.54 -9.94 -40.95
CA VAL A 839 -22.69 -9.39 -39.87
C VAL A 839 -21.26 -9.87 -40.05
N ASN A 840 -20.31 -8.96 -39.90
CA ASN A 840 -18.86 -9.19 -40.04
C ASN A 840 -18.14 -9.42 -38.70
N ALA A 841 -18.85 -10.00 -37.73
CA ALA A 841 -18.27 -10.31 -36.42
C ALA A 841 -17.36 -11.54 -36.53
N VAL A 842 -16.17 -11.48 -35.91
CA VAL A 842 -15.19 -12.58 -35.95
C VAL A 842 -15.75 -13.87 -35.32
N GLN A 843 -16.68 -13.75 -34.36
CA GLN A 843 -17.40 -14.89 -33.75
C GLN A 843 -18.49 -15.48 -34.65
N GLY A 844 -18.67 -14.91 -35.85
CA GLY A 844 -19.61 -15.36 -36.85
C GLY A 844 -21.06 -15.03 -36.51
N VAL A 845 -21.96 -15.69 -37.24
CA VAL A 845 -23.41 -15.54 -37.12
C VAL A 845 -24.03 -16.85 -36.69
N ALA A 846 -25.17 -16.80 -36.01
CA ALA A 846 -25.91 -18.00 -35.66
C ALA A 846 -27.40 -17.80 -35.89
N ILE A 847 -28.09 -18.86 -36.31
CA ILE A 847 -29.55 -18.88 -36.24
C ILE A 847 -29.97 -18.95 -34.76
N PRO A 848 -31.05 -18.27 -34.35
CA PRO A 848 -31.60 -18.46 -33.01
C PRO A 848 -32.05 -19.91 -32.83
N ARG A 849 -32.14 -20.37 -31.57
CA ARG A 849 -32.66 -21.71 -31.25
C ARG A 849 -34.05 -21.87 -31.86
N THR A 850 -34.14 -22.70 -32.90
CA THR A 850 -35.33 -22.84 -33.73
C THR A 850 -35.83 -24.27 -33.66
N ARG A 851 -37.14 -24.45 -33.42
CA ARG A 851 -37.78 -25.76 -33.49
C ARG A 851 -38.17 -26.06 -34.94
N LEU A 852 -37.53 -27.05 -35.52
CA LEU A 852 -37.86 -27.58 -36.84
C LEU A 852 -38.81 -28.77 -36.68
N VAL A 853 -39.84 -28.84 -37.53
CA VAL A 853 -40.91 -29.85 -37.45
C VAL A 853 -40.99 -30.60 -38.77
N PRO A 854 -41.12 -31.93 -38.76
CA PRO A 854 -41.31 -32.70 -39.98
C PRO A 854 -42.52 -32.21 -40.78
N ILE A 855 -42.33 -31.98 -42.09
CA ILE A 855 -43.34 -31.40 -42.99
C ILE A 855 -44.17 -32.49 -43.69
N SER A 856 -43.75 -33.76 -43.65
CA SER A 856 -44.46 -34.90 -44.27
C SER A 856 -44.89 -35.96 -43.25
N ALA A 857 -46.06 -36.57 -43.47
CA ALA A 857 -46.59 -37.67 -42.66
C ALA A 857 -45.95 -39.04 -42.97
N MET A 858 -45.01 -39.14 -43.92
CA MET A 858 -44.50 -40.43 -44.45
C MET A 858 -42.96 -40.58 -44.52
N GLY A 859 -42.17 -39.68 -43.94
CA GLY A 859 -40.71 -39.84 -43.97
C GLY A 859 -39.92 -38.58 -43.67
N ALA A 860 -38.61 -38.77 -43.48
CA ALA A 860 -37.64 -37.78 -43.03
C ALA A 860 -37.76 -36.44 -43.78
N THR A 861 -37.80 -35.34 -43.03
CA THR A 861 -37.93 -33.99 -43.60
C THR A 861 -36.55 -33.38 -43.75
N GLN A 862 -36.34 -32.73 -44.89
CA GLN A 862 -35.06 -32.15 -45.27
C GLN A 862 -35.10 -30.62 -45.18
N TYR A 863 -34.10 -30.04 -44.54
CA TYR A 863 -33.84 -28.60 -44.53
C TYR A 863 -32.52 -28.32 -45.23
N LEU A 864 -32.46 -27.24 -46.00
CA LEU A 864 -31.24 -26.80 -46.68
C LEU A 864 -30.63 -25.62 -45.94
N ALA A 865 -29.45 -25.80 -45.35
CA ALA A 865 -28.67 -24.73 -44.75
C ALA A 865 -27.75 -24.10 -45.79
N VAL A 866 -27.95 -22.83 -46.13
CA VAL A 866 -27.13 -22.08 -47.10
C VAL A 866 -26.21 -21.13 -46.36
N PHE A 867 -24.90 -21.21 -46.62
CA PHE A 867 -23.87 -20.39 -46.00
C PHE A 867 -23.36 -19.34 -46.98
N SER A 868 -23.59 -18.05 -46.71
CA SER A 868 -23.32 -16.98 -47.67
C SER A 868 -22.54 -15.83 -47.07
N THR A 869 -21.78 -15.14 -47.92
CA THR A 869 -21.15 -13.85 -47.65
C THR A 869 -21.99 -12.72 -48.24
N TRP A 870 -21.84 -11.48 -47.76
CA TRP A 870 -22.52 -10.33 -48.38
C TRP A 870 -22.01 -10.10 -49.80
N GLU A 871 -20.70 -10.01 -49.97
CA GLU A 871 -20.06 -9.79 -51.25
C GLU A 871 -19.88 -11.10 -52.02
N ARG A 872 -20.03 -11.02 -53.35
CA ARG A 872 -19.72 -12.12 -54.27
C ARG A 872 -18.20 -12.27 -54.42
N GLY A 873 -17.73 -13.51 -54.56
CA GLY A 873 -16.31 -13.81 -54.85
C GLY A 873 -15.37 -13.74 -53.65
N VAL A 874 -15.90 -13.63 -52.43
CA VAL A 874 -15.13 -13.82 -51.18
C VAL A 874 -14.62 -15.25 -51.13
N GLU A 875 -13.32 -15.42 -50.94
CA GLU A 875 -12.66 -16.72 -50.92
C GLU A 875 -12.09 -17.00 -49.52
N GLY A 876 -12.26 -18.24 -49.06
CA GLY A 876 -11.65 -18.68 -47.81
C GLY A 876 -12.44 -19.77 -47.09
N ALA A 877 -11.79 -20.35 -46.07
CA ALA A 877 -12.35 -21.43 -45.28
C ALA A 877 -13.41 -20.94 -44.29
N TYR A 878 -14.45 -21.76 -44.10
CA TYR A 878 -15.46 -21.57 -43.07
C TYR A 878 -15.63 -22.82 -42.21
N GLN A 879 -16.21 -22.59 -41.04
CA GLN A 879 -16.64 -23.62 -40.13
C GLN A 879 -18.07 -23.32 -39.70
N ALA A 880 -18.95 -24.31 -39.81
CA ALA A 880 -20.27 -24.27 -39.21
C ALA A 880 -20.40 -25.30 -38.09
N VAL A 881 -20.92 -24.90 -36.94
CA VAL A 881 -21.21 -25.78 -35.81
C VAL A 881 -22.72 -25.90 -35.69
N VAL A 882 -23.22 -27.11 -35.84
CA VAL A 882 -24.63 -27.45 -35.76
C VAL A 882 -24.87 -28.12 -34.41
N PHE A 883 -25.75 -27.55 -33.62
CA PHE A 883 -26.21 -28.10 -32.36
C PHE A 883 -27.67 -28.53 -32.49
N SER A 884 -28.00 -29.75 -32.12
CA SER A 884 -29.36 -30.27 -32.17
C SER A 884 -29.70 -31.10 -30.93
N ASP A 885 -30.89 -30.93 -30.36
CA ASP A 885 -31.33 -31.72 -29.20
C ASP A 885 -31.56 -33.21 -29.53
N LYS A 886 -31.81 -33.51 -30.82
CA LYS A 886 -31.89 -34.87 -31.39
C LYS A 886 -30.77 -35.14 -32.37
N LYS A 887 -30.52 -36.42 -32.67
CA LYS A 887 -29.54 -36.83 -33.68
C LYS A 887 -30.07 -36.47 -35.08
N ILE A 888 -29.25 -35.80 -35.89
CA ILE A 888 -29.60 -35.41 -37.26
C ILE A 888 -28.50 -35.83 -38.24
N GLU A 889 -28.89 -36.08 -39.48
CA GLU A 889 -27.96 -36.34 -40.57
C GLU A 889 -27.66 -35.02 -41.31
N ILE A 890 -26.39 -34.80 -41.65
CA ILE A 890 -25.91 -33.61 -42.33
C ILE A 890 -25.04 -34.04 -43.49
N GLU A 891 -25.41 -33.63 -44.70
CA GLU A 891 -24.73 -34.00 -45.94
C GLU A 891 -24.47 -32.76 -46.80
N PRO A 892 -23.31 -32.64 -47.47
CA PRO A 892 -23.09 -31.58 -48.44
C PRO A 892 -24.13 -31.64 -49.55
N TRP A 893 -24.72 -30.49 -49.90
CA TRP A 893 -25.68 -30.39 -50.99
C TRP A 893 -25.04 -29.66 -52.17
N SER A 894 -25.17 -30.24 -53.37
CA SER A 894 -24.79 -29.57 -54.61
C SER A 894 -26.03 -29.34 -55.46
N ALA A 895 -26.20 -28.11 -55.94
CA ALA A 895 -27.22 -27.72 -56.91
C ALA A 895 -27.09 -28.47 -58.26
N SER A 896 -25.97 -29.16 -58.51
CA SER A 896 -25.78 -30.04 -59.67
C SER A 896 -26.36 -31.46 -59.52
N SER A 897 -27.05 -31.74 -58.40
CA SER A 897 -27.77 -33.02 -58.24
C SER A 897 -29.02 -33.05 -59.15
N PRO A 898 -29.41 -34.21 -59.74
CA PRO A 898 -30.27 -34.29 -60.92
C PRO A 898 -31.78 -34.04 -60.66
N CYS A 899 -32.14 -33.19 -59.71
CA CYS A 899 -33.53 -32.91 -59.33
C CYS A 899 -33.87 -31.42 -59.34
N TYR A 900 -33.44 -30.72 -60.39
CA TYR A 900 -34.03 -29.45 -60.82
C TYR A 900 -34.56 -29.64 -62.25
N PRO A 901 -35.88 -29.84 -62.44
CA PRO A 901 -36.50 -29.65 -63.75
C PRO A 901 -36.60 -28.17 -64.12
#